data_AF-A0A1M4W1W0-F1
#
_entry.id   AF-A0A1M4W1W0-F1
#
_cell.length_a   1.000
_cell.length_b   1.000
_cell.length_c   1.000
_cell.angle_alpha   90.00
_cell.angle_beta   90.00
_cell.angle_gamma   90.00
#
_symmetry.space_group_name_H-M   'P 1'
#
loop_
_entity.id
_entity.type
_entity.pdbx_description
1 polymer ?
#
loop_
_entity_poly.entity_id
_entity_poly.type
_entity_poly.pdbx_seq_one_letter_code
_entity_poly.pdbx_strand_id
1 'polypeptide(L)'
;MLLAMKKTFIALVVLLGGLNVYGQTPQDVAAITATYNMDKLKERQEYYRRLQASEKEKAITVAKINGWPLTIEGPNGSFSELMKLTPDGYPMYFSTDNVAAARATRANFLHTGGAMGLNLNGETMVARVWDGGGVRTTHNAFGNRVTVVDDPAGSTILHATHVTGTMVASANPASVKGMAPAATARTFNWTDDISEAISEIQLGMLVSNHSYGVPISSGGNAIPGWIVGAYITDSFAWDEVAYNAPYYLQVASAGNEGTSNANSDPLFFGFDKLTTNKTCKNNLVVANCEDVTVNATTGAAGTITINSSSSQGPTDDFRIKPDITGNGSGLTSTSNASNGAVSTLSGTSMASPNVAGTLLLLQQHYKNLYNTFMRASTLKGLACHTADDAGNVGPDAVFGWGLLNAKRAVETLNGNGLTAWVSEENLNQGQTFSMTVNASGTTPLVASITWTDLPGNMNTSTTPNEFIKALVNDLDIRITRNETTFFPWKLTPNPNNPAVRTGDNDVDNVELVRIDTPAAGQYTITISHKGTLVTGSQKYSLIITGLSSTFALNSTSGDQLLCANENATYTFNYTQSGGGTTSFSASGLPAGASASFNPPSRNTSGTVTMTVTGLANVTPGEYFVGITGNNGTETETRFKTLRIFNASLQPLTLNSPSNGQTGLSTSAVLRWNANSNAETYTVQASTDSSFSTLAVNETTTLNRFTVTGLQQSTRYFWRIIPSNRCGTGVAATATVFSFDTGVISCDQSFEATDYSNAFIDSVANSSASVPLTITGGYTIGDINVNVNITHTYIQDMTLTLQGPASIGSPSIVLMREACGDNDNMDCTYDDDGNDPVCSGNPSLTGLVAPFDSLSALNSLPADGEWVLNISDPWNGDGGTVNNFSIDLCRVSPALSTPEVSLAQVRVFPNPTNDLINVLIPNSVERTQVRLYDLQGREVGQKETHDELARLNVQHLSEGVYLVRIENSLGTISQRVVIKR
;
A
#
# COMPACT_ATOMS: atom_id res chain seq x y z
N MET A 1 -66.93 -17.94 -42.55
CA MET A 1 -65.90 -16.90 -42.68
C MET A 1 -66.17 -15.85 -41.61
N LEU A 2 -65.21 -15.59 -40.69
CA LEU A 2 -65.22 -14.54 -39.64
C LEU A 2 -66.33 -14.63 -38.54
N LEU A 3 -65.94 -14.78 -37.25
CA LEU A 3 -65.80 -13.76 -36.18
C LEU A 3 -67.15 -13.28 -35.57
N ALA A 4 -67.29 -12.98 -34.26
CA ALA A 4 -66.41 -13.10 -33.10
C ALA A 4 -67.22 -13.02 -31.78
N MET A 5 -66.74 -13.63 -30.68
CA MET A 5 -67.01 -13.14 -29.31
C MET A 5 -65.78 -13.40 -28.42
N LYS A 6 -65.11 -12.33 -27.98
CA LYS A 6 -64.11 -12.38 -26.89
C LYS A 6 -64.76 -11.89 -25.60
N LYS A 7 -64.51 -12.58 -24.48
CA LYS A 7 -64.74 -12.04 -23.13
C LYS A 7 -63.41 -11.63 -22.50
N THR A 8 -63.43 -10.49 -21.83
CA THR A 8 -62.28 -9.86 -21.17
C THR A 8 -61.91 -10.62 -19.89
N PHE A 9 -60.62 -10.84 -19.66
CA PHE A 9 -60.10 -11.31 -18.37
C PHE A 9 -59.05 -10.30 -17.89
N ILE A 10 -59.10 -9.94 -16.61
CA ILE A 10 -58.23 -8.92 -16.02
C ILE A 10 -56.88 -9.57 -15.67
N ALA A 11 -55.78 -9.01 -16.18
CA ALA A 11 -54.43 -9.43 -15.84
C ALA A 11 -53.81 -8.44 -14.84
N LEU A 12 -53.48 -8.92 -13.65
CA LEU A 12 -52.73 -8.18 -12.64
C LEU A 12 -51.23 -8.24 -13.02
N VAL A 13 -50.67 -7.14 -13.51
CA VAL A 13 -49.23 -7.06 -13.83
C VAL A 13 -48.45 -6.82 -12.54
N VAL A 14 -47.87 -7.89 -11.99
CA VAL A 14 -46.83 -7.78 -10.96
C VAL A 14 -45.51 -7.44 -11.65
N LEU A 15 -45.08 -6.18 -11.51
CA LEU A 15 -43.74 -5.74 -11.89
C LEU A 15 -42.73 -6.29 -10.88
N LEU A 16 -42.25 -7.51 -11.12
CA LEU A 16 -41.05 -8.07 -10.50
C LEU A 16 -39.82 -7.31 -11.04
N GLY A 17 -39.51 -6.18 -10.43
CA GLY A 17 -38.21 -5.55 -10.58
C GLY A 17 -37.15 -6.47 -9.99
N GLY A 18 -36.30 -7.06 -10.83
CA GLY A 18 -35.18 -7.86 -10.40
C GLY A 18 -34.18 -6.99 -9.64
N LEU A 19 -34.15 -7.13 -8.31
CA LEU A 19 -33.08 -6.60 -7.47
C LEU A 19 -31.81 -7.40 -7.80
N ASN A 20 -30.94 -6.82 -8.63
CA ASN A 20 -29.56 -7.30 -8.77
C ASN A 20 -28.82 -7.04 -7.46
N VAL A 21 -28.80 -8.03 -6.58
CA VAL A 21 -28.03 -7.99 -5.33
C VAL A 21 -26.57 -8.32 -5.67
N TYR A 22 -25.80 -7.29 -5.94
CA TYR A 22 -24.34 -7.34 -5.94
C TYR A 22 -23.83 -7.50 -4.50
N GLY A 23 -22.83 -8.36 -4.26
CA GLY A 23 -22.39 -8.69 -2.88
C GLY A 23 -21.26 -7.85 -2.35
N GLN A 24 -20.36 -7.49 -3.25
CA GLN A 24 -19.70 -6.20 -3.19
C GLN A 24 -20.52 -5.31 -4.10
N THR A 25 -21.46 -4.56 -3.54
CA THR A 25 -22.13 -3.51 -4.30
C THR A 25 -21.09 -2.49 -4.76
N PRO A 26 -21.33 -1.71 -5.83
CA PRO A 26 -20.46 -0.59 -6.18
C PRO A 26 -20.21 0.37 -5.00
N GLN A 27 -21.18 0.47 -4.07
CA GLN A 27 -21.07 1.20 -2.81
C GLN A 27 -20.11 0.53 -1.82
N ASP A 28 -20.12 -0.80 -1.70
CA ASP A 28 -19.16 -1.55 -0.87
C ASP A 28 -17.74 -1.43 -1.44
N VAL A 29 -17.57 -1.54 -2.76
CA VAL A 29 -16.27 -1.35 -3.43
C VAL A 29 -15.74 0.06 -3.16
N ALA A 30 -16.58 1.08 -3.31
CA ALA A 30 -16.21 2.47 -3.00
C ALA A 30 -15.88 2.67 -1.50
N ALA A 31 -16.59 2.02 -0.58
CA ALA A 31 -16.32 2.10 0.85
C ALA A 31 -14.99 1.43 1.25
N ILE A 32 -14.65 0.30 0.62
CA ILE A 32 -13.37 -0.39 0.79
C ILE A 32 -12.22 0.46 0.23
N THR A 33 -12.31 0.85 -1.04
CA THR A 33 -11.20 1.54 -1.75
C THR A 33 -10.98 2.97 -1.28
N ALA A 34 -11.98 3.62 -0.68
CA ALA A 34 -11.81 4.93 -0.02
C ALA A 34 -10.80 4.91 1.15
N THR A 35 -10.39 3.74 1.64
CA THR A 35 -9.36 3.60 2.68
C THR A 35 -7.96 3.31 2.12
N TYR A 36 -7.81 3.16 0.81
CA TYR A 36 -6.58 2.72 0.15
C TYR A 36 -5.74 3.88 -0.35
N ASN A 37 -4.41 3.70 -0.37
CA ASN A 37 -3.50 4.65 -1.02
C ASN A 37 -3.47 4.39 -2.53
N MET A 38 -4.53 4.81 -3.22
CA MET A 38 -4.78 4.49 -4.63
C MET A 38 -3.67 4.96 -5.58
N ASP A 39 -3.02 6.09 -5.30
CA ASP A 39 -1.94 6.60 -6.14
C ASP A 39 -0.67 5.79 -5.96
N LYS A 40 -0.33 5.42 -4.72
CA LYS A 40 0.80 4.51 -4.47
C LYS A 40 0.56 3.12 -5.07
N LEU A 41 -0.68 2.60 -4.99
CA LEU A 41 -1.05 1.35 -5.64
C LEU A 41 -0.87 1.42 -7.17
N LYS A 42 -1.29 2.50 -7.84
CA LYS A 42 -1.09 2.68 -9.29
C LYS A 42 0.38 2.87 -9.69
N GLU A 43 1.14 3.64 -8.91
CA GLU A 43 2.60 3.77 -9.07
C GLU A 43 3.28 2.39 -9.00
N ARG A 44 2.90 1.58 -8.01
CA ARG A 44 3.42 0.22 -7.83
C ARG A 44 2.94 -0.78 -8.88
N GLN A 45 1.71 -0.64 -9.38
CA GLN A 45 1.20 -1.49 -10.46
C GLN A 45 2.10 -1.45 -11.70
N GLU A 46 2.43 -0.26 -12.19
CA GLU A 46 3.32 -0.10 -13.35
C GLU A 46 4.77 -0.48 -13.03
N TYR A 47 5.25 -0.18 -11.83
CA TYR A 47 6.59 -0.60 -11.38
C TYR A 47 6.74 -2.14 -11.39
N TYR A 48 5.84 -2.86 -10.73
CA TYR A 48 5.90 -4.32 -10.64
C TYR A 48 5.67 -4.98 -11.99
N ARG A 49 4.74 -4.47 -12.82
CA ARG A 49 4.53 -4.95 -14.20
C ARG A 49 5.81 -4.89 -15.04
N ARG A 50 6.57 -3.79 -14.95
CA ARG A 50 7.86 -3.64 -15.67
C ARG A 50 8.95 -4.53 -15.08
N LEU A 51 9.01 -4.67 -13.75
CA LEU A 51 9.97 -5.52 -13.06
C LEU A 51 9.76 -6.99 -13.43
N GLN A 52 8.54 -7.52 -13.25
CA GLN A 52 8.21 -8.94 -13.49
C GLN A 52 8.46 -9.35 -14.95
N ALA A 53 8.06 -8.51 -15.92
CA ALA A 53 8.35 -8.74 -17.34
C ALA A 53 9.86 -8.81 -17.62
N SER A 54 10.64 -7.90 -17.04
CA SER A 54 12.09 -7.82 -17.21
C SER A 54 12.82 -9.01 -16.56
N GLU A 55 12.46 -9.38 -15.32
CA GLU A 55 12.99 -10.55 -14.61
C GLU A 55 12.69 -11.87 -15.36
N LYS A 56 11.48 -11.99 -15.91
CA LYS A 56 11.04 -13.15 -16.71
C LYS A 56 11.81 -13.27 -18.02
N GLU A 57 12.05 -12.17 -18.72
CA GLU A 57 12.80 -12.15 -19.97
C GLU A 57 14.25 -12.62 -19.76
N LYS A 58 14.94 -12.10 -18.74
CA LYS A 58 16.29 -12.54 -18.33
C LYS A 58 16.34 -14.03 -18.04
N ALA A 59 15.38 -14.53 -17.24
CA ALA A 59 15.31 -15.94 -16.90
C ALA A 59 15.16 -16.84 -18.14
N ILE A 60 14.33 -16.42 -19.12
CA ILE A 60 14.18 -17.13 -20.39
C ILE A 60 15.47 -17.08 -21.23
N THR A 61 16.23 -15.98 -21.19
CA THR A 61 17.51 -15.82 -21.88
C THR A 61 18.59 -16.72 -21.28
N VAL A 62 18.89 -16.58 -20.00
CA VAL A 62 19.91 -17.38 -19.27
C VAL A 62 19.58 -18.88 -19.31
N ALA A 63 18.30 -19.27 -19.32
CA ALA A 63 17.88 -20.65 -19.48
C ALA A 63 18.23 -21.26 -20.85
N LYS A 64 18.26 -20.47 -21.94
CA LYS A 64 18.69 -20.96 -23.26
C LYS A 64 20.19 -21.25 -23.27
N ILE A 65 20.99 -20.40 -22.62
CA ILE A 65 22.44 -20.57 -22.46
C ILE A 65 22.74 -21.84 -21.65
N ASN A 66 22.11 -21.96 -20.48
CA ASN A 66 22.38 -23.03 -19.52
C ASN A 66 21.60 -24.34 -19.75
N GLY A 67 20.75 -24.39 -20.78
CA GLY A 67 19.95 -25.56 -21.15
C GLY A 67 18.85 -25.90 -20.12
N TRP A 68 18.39 -24.93 -19.34
CA TRP A 68 17.35 -25.13 -18.33
C TRP A 68 15.96 -25.25 -18.97
N PRO A 69 15.09 -26.18 -18.50
CA PRO A 69 13.74 -26.31 -19.01
C PRO A 69 12.89 -25.10 -18.60
N LEU A 70 12.16 -24.48 -19.53
CA LEU A 70 11.26 -23.37 -19.18
C LEU A 70 10.03 -23.83 -18.37
N THR A 71 9.59 -25.08 -18.59
CA THR A 71 8.50 -25.73 -17.84
C THR A 71 8.87 -27.17 -17.48
N ILE A 72 8.37 -27.64 -16.35
CA ILE A 72 8.55 -29.01 -15.82
C ILE A 72 7.17 -29.55 -15.45
N GLU A 73 6.77 -30.68 -16.04
CA GLU A 73 5.55 -31.41 -15.67
C GLU A 73 5.90 -32.64 -14.82
N GLY A 74 5.36 -32.70 -13.60
CA GLY A 74 5.53 -33.81 -12.68
C GLY A 74 4.50 -34.94 -12.89
N PRO A 75 4.85 -36.21 -12.60
CA PRO A 75 3.97 -37.36 -12.82
C PRO A 75 2.72 -37.40 -11.92
N ASN A 76 2.64 -36.53 -10.92
CA ASN A 76 1.49 -36.29 -10.04
C ASN A 76 0.59 -35.12 -10.52
N GLY A 77 0.90 -34.52 -11.68
CA GLY A 77 0.20 -33.33 -12.19
C GLY A 77 0.64 -32.01 -11.57
N SER A 78 1.77 -31.98 -10.86
CA SER A 78 2.43 -30.71 -10.51
C SER A 78 3.00 -30.06 -11.76
N PHE A 79 2.83 -28.75 -11.89
CA PHE A 79 3.41 -27.93 -12.95
C PHE A 79 4.39 -26.96 -12.32
N SER A 80 5.56 -26.81 -12.93
CA SER A 80 6.53 -25.78 -12.55
C SER A 80 6.98 -24.99 -13.77
N GLU A 81 7.15 -23.69 -13.62
CA GLU A 81 7.58 -22.76 -14.68
C GLU A 81 8.71 -21.87 -14.19
N LEU A 82 9.72 -21.64 -15.03
CA LEU A 82 10.82 -20.73 -14.72
C LEU A 82 10.30 -19.28 -14.73
N MET A 83 10.36 -18.58 -13.59
CA MET A 83 9.77 -17.24 -13.46
C MET A 83 10.80 -16.13 -13.41
N LYS A 84 11.87 -16.30 -12.65
CA LYS A 84 12.96 -15.34 -12.50
C LYS A 84 14.25 -16.08 -12.11
N LEU A 85 15.28 -15.33 -11.78
CA LEU A 85 16.55 -15.84 -11.31
C LEU A 85 16.88 -15.26 -9.92
N THR A 86 17.77 -15.90 -9.18
CA THR A 86 18.29 -15.40 -7.89
C THR A 86 19.41 -14.37 -8.13
N PRO A 87 19.67 -13.43 -7.19
CA PRO A 87 20.79 -12.47 -7.28
C PRO A 87 22.22 -13.04 -7.40
N ASP A 88 22.39 -14.36 -7.50
CA ASP A 88 23.68 -15.06 -7.60
C ASP A 88 23.73 -16.08 -8.75
N GLY A 89 22.75 -16.09 -9.65
CA GLY A 89 22.82 -16.89 -10.90
C GLY A 89 21.70 -17.92 -11.12
N TYR A 90 20.93 -18.30 -10.10
CA TYR A 90 20.21 -19.57 -10.10
C TYR A 90 18.74 -19.46 -10.54
N PRO A 91 18.17 -20.49 -11.21
CA PRO A 91 16.81 -20.44 -11.72
C PRO A 91 15.74 -20.60 -10.63
N MET A 92 14.84 -19.61 -10.51
CA MET A 92 13.69 -19.66 -9.61
C MET A 92 12.43 -20.10 -10.37
N TYR A 93 12.04 -21.36 -10.16
CA TYR A 93 10.78 -21.90 -10.67
C TYR A 93 9.63 -21.57 -9.71
N PHE A 94 8.47 -21.19 -10.23
CA PHE A 94 7.22 -21.32 -9.47
C PHE A 94 6.65 -22.71 -9.70
N SER A 95 6.09 -23.33 -8.67
CA SER A 95 5.51 -24.66 -8.73
C SER A 95 4.16 -24.71 -8.01
N THR A 96 3.25 -25.55 -8.51
CA THR A 96 1.96 -25.85 -7.89
C THR A 96 2.10 -26.89 -6.76
N ASP A 97 1.54 -26.62 -5.57
CA ASP A 97 1.41 -27.61 -4.48
C ASP A 97 0.19 -28.57 -4.70
N ASN A 98 -0.36 -29.30 -3.70
CA ASN A 98 -1.61 -30.12 -3.87
C ASN A 98 -2.61 -30.09 -2.65
N VAL A 99 -3.49 -31.09 -2.34
CA VAL A 99 -4.96 -30.84 -2.12
C VAL A 99 -5.84 -31.49 -0.96
N ALA A 100 -6.64 -30.76 -0.12
CA ALA A 100 -7.85 -31.18 0.72
C ALA A 100 -8.69 -30.02 1.31
N ALA A 101 -9.79 -30.32 2.05
CA ALA A 101 -10.72 -29.30 2.57
C ALA A 101 -11.83 -29.69 3.63
N ALA A 102 -13.11 -29.71 3.21
CA ALA A 102 -14.21 -28.93 3.83
C ALA A 102 -14.61 -29.22 5.29
N ARG A 103 -14.53 -30.48 5.72
CA ARG A 103 -15.00 -30.90 7.05
C ARG A 103 -14.10 -30.35 8.16
N ALA A 104 -12.79 -30.38 7.93
CA ALA A 104 -11.78 -30.03 8.92
C ALA A 104 -11.88 -28.56 9.37
N THR A 105 -12.19 -27.65 8.44
CA THR A 105 -12.36 -26.21 8.73
C THR A 105 -13.72 -25.83 9.30
N ARG A 106 -14.66 -26.79 9.36
CA ARG A 106 -16.07 -26.61 9.76
C ARG A 106 -16.87 -25.67 8.83
N ALA A 107 -16.42 -25.42 7.59
CA ALA A 107 -17.23 -24.69 6.60
C ALA A 107 -18.63 -25.32 6.42
N ASN A 108 -18.73 -26.65 6.51
CA ASN A 108 -19.99 -27.39 6.44
C ASN A 108 -20.98 -27.11 7.61
N PHE A 109 -20.54 -26.48 8.71
CA PHE A 109 -21.43 -26.02 9.78
C PHE A 109 -22.12 -24.70 9.43
N LEU A 110 -21.51 -23.91 8.54
CA LEU A 110 -21.94 -22.56 8.15
C LEU A 110 -22.90 -22.56 6.95
N HIS A 111 -22.76 -23.59 6.09
CA HIS A 111 -23.60 -23.82 4.91
C HIS A 111 -25.08 -23.98 5.26
N THR A 112 -25.97 -23.72 4.30
CA THR A 112 -27.40 -24.04 4.42
C THR A 112 -27.62 -25.50 4.80
N GLY A 113 -28.37 -25.72 5.88
CA GLY A 113 -28.62 -27.06 6.46
C GLY A 113 -27.50 -27.56 7.38
N GLY A 114 -26.44 -26.78 7.61
CA GLY A 114 -25.40 -27.03 8.60
C GLY A 114 -25.89 -26.87 10.04
N ALA A 115 -25.16 -27.47 11.00
CA ALA A 115 -25.59 -27.57 12.39
C ALA A 115 -25.69 -26.23 13.14
N MET A 116 -25.18 -25.12 12.59
CA MET A 116 -25.35 -23.77 13.16
C MET A 116 -26.64 -23.07 12.69
N GLY A 117 -27.41 -23.67 11.77
CA GLY A 117 -28.64 -23.08 11.23
C GLY A 117 -28.41 -21.83 10.35
N LEU A 118 -27.16 -21.59 9.94
CA LEU A 118 -26.78 -20.49 9.07
C LEU A 118 -27.01 -20.84 7.59
N ASN A 119 -26.94 -19.82 6.73
CA ASN A 119 -27.10 -19.92 5.29
C ASN A 119 -25.95 -19.18 4.58
N LEU A 120 -24.72 -19.55 4.92
CA LEU A 120 -23.51 -18.97 4.36
C LEU A 120 -22.96 -19.93 3.30
N ASN A 121 -23.24 -19.68 2.02
CA ASN A 121 -22.70 -20.46 0.92
C ASN A 121 -21.78 -19.63 0.01
N GLY A 122 -21.38 -18.44 0.45
CA GLY A 122 -20.59 -17.49 -0.33
C GLY A 122 -21.42 -16.72 -1.36
N GLU A 123 -22.74 -16.66 -1.20
CA GLU A 123 -23.62 -15.87 -2.05
C GLU A 123 -23.04 -14.48 -2.23
N THR A 124 -22.93 -14.06 -3.50
CA THR A 124 -22.51 -12.72 -3.90
C THR A 124 -21.03 -12.36 -3.59
N MET A 125 -20.27 -13.26 -2.96
CA MET A 125 -18.82 -13.15 -2.79
C MET A 125 -18.07 -13.47 -4.09
N VAL A 126 -16.86 -12.93 -4.23
CA VAL A 126 -15.99 -13.12 -5.40
C VAL A 126 -14.61 -13.57 -4.96
N ALA A 127 -14.29 -14.86 -5.17
CA ALA A 127 -12.96 -15.41 -4.97
C ALA A 127 -12.00 -14.93 -6.06
N ARG A 128 -10.74 -14.68 -5.70
CA ARG A 128 -9.65 -14.53 -6.67
C ARG A 128 -8.62 -15.65 -6.47
N VAL A 129 -8.13 -16.20 -7.56
CA VAL A 129 -7.23 -17.37 -7.56
C VAL A 129 -6.09 -17.11 -8.55
N TRP A 130 -4.85 -17.11 -8.06
CA TRP A 130 -3.65 -17.17 -8.90
C TRP A 130 -3.08 -18.58 -8.86
N ASP A 131 -2.75 -19.10 -10.04
CA ASP A 131 -2.33 -20.49 -10.27
C ASP A 131 -1.44 -20.58 -11.53
N GLY A 132 -0.92 -21.75 -11.89
CA GLY A 132 0.02 -21.93 -13.00
C GLY A 132 -0.60 -22.08 -14.39
N GLY A 133 -1.84 -21.63 -14.59
CA GLY A 133 -2.51 -21.70 -15.89
C GLY A 133 -4.04 -21.75 -15.85
N GLY A 134 -4.65 -21.99 -17.02
CA GLY A 134 -6.07 -21.80 -17.24
C GLY A 134 -6.98 -22.73 -16.43
N VAL A 135 -8.15 -22.21 -16.03
CA VAL A 135 -9.21 -22.98 -15.37
C VAL A 135 -10.23 -23.47 -16.38
N ARG A 136 -10.66 -24.73 -16.25
CA ARG A 136 -11.72 -25.29 -17.09
C ARG A 136 -13.12 -24.78 -16.69
N THR A 137 -13.41 -23.54 -17.05
CA THR A 137 -14.68 -22.83 -16.79
C THR A 137 -15.93 -23.62 -17.19
N THR A 138 -15.84 -24.43 -18.25
CA THR A 138 -16.93 -25.30 -18.74
C THR A 138 -17.22 -26.53 -17.87
N HIS A 139 -16.59 -26.69 -16.71
CA HIS A 139 -16.92 -27.77 -15.76
C HIS A 139 -18.32 -27.56 -15.15
N ASN A 140 -19.12 -28.64 -15.08
CA ASN A 140 -20.53 -28.65 -14.67
C ASN A 140 -20.76 -28.09 -13.25
N ALA A 141 -19.75 -28.16 -12.39
CA ALA A 141 -19.80 -27.61 -11.03
C ALA A 141 -19.72 -26.07 -11.01
N PHE A 142 -19.14 -25.43 -12.03
CA PHE A 142 -18.98 -23.97 -12.08
C PHE A 142 -20.20 -23.28 -12.68
N GLY A 143 -20.69 -23.76 -13.83
CA GLY A 143 -21.62 -23.00 -14.66
C GLY A 143 -20.97 -21.67 -15.10
N ASN A 144 -21.73 -20.57 -15.11
CA ASN A 144 -21.23 -19.27 -15.55
C ASN A 144 -20.51 -18.45 -14.45
N ARG A 145 -20.03 -19.10 -13.38
CA ARG A 145 -19.52 -18.41 -12.17
C ARG A 145 -18.00 -18.24 -12.11
N VAL A 146 -17.26 -18.80 -13.07
CA VAL A 146 -15.79 -18.72 -13.12
C VAL A 146 -15.38 -17.99 -14.39
N THR A 147 -14.46 -17.03 -14.26
CA THR A 147 -13.90 -16.26 -15.36
C THR A 147 -12.39 -16.29 -15.28
N VAL A 148 -11.75 -16.81 -16.33
CA VAL A 148 -10.31 -16.66 -16.59
C VAL A 148 -10.10 -15.25 -17.16
N VAL A 149 -9.18 -14.47 -16.57
CA VAL A 149 -9.08 -13.02 -16.82
C VAL A 149 -7.92 -12.69 -17.76
N ASP A 150 -6.72 -13.12 -17.43
CA ASP A 150 -5.57 -13.23 -18.31
C ASP A 150 -5.56 -14.60 -19.02
N ASP A 151 -4.80 -14.72 -20.11
CA ASP A 151 -4.76 -15.89 -21.01
C ASP A 151 -6.07 -16.73 -21.15
N PRO A 152 -7.21 -16.12 -21.54
CA PRO A 152 -8.47 -16.83 -21.71
C PRO A 152 -8.48 -17.81 -22.91
N ALA A 153 -7.40 -17.84 -23.70
CA ALA A 153 -7.17 -18.78 -24.79
C ALA A 153 -6.19 -19.91 -24.42
N GLY A 154 -5.60 -19.85 -23.22
CA GLY A 154 -4.60 -20.78 -22.71
C GLY A 154 -5.08 -22.20 -22.50
N SER A 155 -4.12 -23.10 -22.29
CA SER A 155 -4.41 -24.49 -21.92
C SER A 155 -4.97 -24.56 -20.50
N THR A 156 -6.01 -25.39 -20.30
CA THR A 156 -6.58 -25.58 -18.96
C THR A 156 -5.81 -26.65 -18.20
N ILE A 157 -5.25 -26.32 -17.03
CA ILE A 157 -4.48 -27.28 -16.22
C ILE A 157 -5.32 -27.91 -15.10
N LEU A 158 -4.88 -29.09 -14.63
CA LEU A 158 -5.56 -29.85 -13.59
C LEU A 158 -5.57 -29.08 -12.27
N HIS A 159 -4.42 -28.53 -11.89
CA HIS A 159 -4.20 -27.88 -10.61
C HIS A 159 -5.11 -26.65 -10.41
N ALA A 160 -5.02 -25.63 -11.29
CA ALA A 160 -5.89 -24.45 -11.27
C ALA A 160 -7.38 -24.77 -11.25
N THR A 161 -7.79 -25.78 -12.05
CA THR A 161 -9.18 -26.26 -12.08
C THR A 161 -9.60 -26.86 -10.73
N HIS A 162 -8.69 -27.53 -10.03
CA HIS A 162 -8.94 -28.16 -8.73
C HIS A 162 -8.92 -27.16 -7.57
N VAL A 163 -7.97 -26.22 -7.57
CA VAL A 163 -7.90 -25.09 -6.61
C VAL A 163 -9.20 -24.28 -6.66
N THR A 164 -9.60 -23.87 -7.87
CA THR A 164 -10.85 -23.12 -8.08
C THR A 164 -12.07 -23.94 -7.68
N GLY A 165 -12.05 -25.25 -7.94
CA GLY A 165 -13.05 -26.21 -7.46
C GLY A 165 -13.23 -26.15 -5.95
N THR A 166 -12.13 -26.27 -5.22
CA THR A 166 -12.10 -26.26 -3.75
C THR A 166 -12.73 -25.01 -3.16
N MET A 167 -12.55 -23.84 -3.80
CA MET A 167 -13.21 -22.61 -3.35
C MET A 167 -14.69 -22.56 -3.73
N VAL A 168 -15.04 -22.69 -5.02
CA VAL A 168 -16.35 -22.25 -5.53
C VAL A 168 -17.19 -23.31 -6.25
N ALA A 169 -16.75 -24.56 -6.38
CA ALA A 169 -17.56 -25.59 -7.05
C ALA A 169 -18.92 -25.80 -6.36
N SER A 170 -20.00 -25.84 -7.14
CA SER A 170 -21.30 -26.27 -6.65
C SER A 170 -21.28 -27.78 -6.36
N ALA A 171 -22.31 -28.28 -5.67
CA ALA A 171 -22.44 -29.70 -5.30
C ALA A 171 -22.84 -30.60 -6.50
N ASN A 172 -22.16 -30.48 -7.64
CA ASN A 172 -22.42 -31.21 -8.87
C ASN A 172 -21.12 -31.76 -9.51
N PRO A 173 -20.72 -33.01 -9.20
CA PRO A 173 -21.34 -33.92 -8.23
C PRO A 173 -21.15 -33.47 -6.78
N ALA A 174 -21.93 -34.03 -5.85
CA ALA A 174 -21.91 -33.60 -4.44
C ALA A 174 -20.51 -33.71 -3.77
N SER A 175 -19.65 -34.59 -4.28
CA SER A 175 -18.28 -34.81 -3.80
C SER A 175 -17.32 -33.64 -4.06
N VAL A 176 -17.59 -32.74 -5.01
CA VAL A 176 -16.70 -31.61 -5.32
C VAL A 176 -17.10 -30.28 -4.66
N LYS A 177 -18.14 -30.26 -3.81
CA LYS A 177 -18.70 -29.03 -3.24
C LYS A 177 -17.61 -28.19 -2.55
N GLY A 178 -17.32 -27.02 -3.11
CA GLY A 178 -16.36 -26.05 -2.58
C GLY A 178 -16.84 -25.38 -1.28
N MET A 179 -15.97 -24.59 -0.68
CA MET A 179 -16.26 -23.92 0.60
C MET A 179 -17.33 -22.83 0.43
N ALA A 180 -17.28 -22.10 -0.68
CA ALA A 180 -18.17 -21.01 -1.04
C ALA A 180 -18.92 -21.36 -2.35
N PRO A 181 -19.77 -22.40 -2.36
CA PRO A 181 -20.33 -23.00 -3.58
C PRO A 181 -21.32 -22.10 -4.34
N ALA A 182 -21.71 -20.95 -3.78
CA ALA A 182 -22.54 -19.91 -4.42
C ALA A 182 -21.74 -18.64 -4.80
N ALA A 183 -20.44 -18.58 -4.48
CA ALA A 183 -19.57 -17.48 -4.88
C ALA A 183 -19.27 -17.51 -6.40
N THR A 184 -18.70 -16.43 -6.90
CA THR A 184 -18.04 -16.40 -8.23
C THR A 184 -16.52 -16.45 -8.06
N ALA A 185 -15.77 -16.76 -9.11
CA ALA A 185 -14.32 -16.70 -9.11
C ALA A 185 -13.77 -15.97 -10.35
N ARG A 186 -12.75 -15.14 -10.12
CA ARG A 186 -11.86 -14.58 -11.14
C ARG A 186 -10.51 -15.28 -10.98
N THR A 187 -9.97 -15.83 -12.06
CA THR A 187 -8.82 -16.74 -12.00
C THR A 187 -7.74 -16.25 -12.95
N PHE A 188 -6.49 -16.36 -12.48
CA PHE A 188 -5.33 -15.70 -13.07
C PHE A 188 -4.12 -16.65 -13.19
N ASN A 189 -3.22 -16.42 -14.16
CA ASN A 189 -1.90 -17.04 -14.17
C ASN A 189 -0.95 -16.30 -13.19
N TRP A 190 0.08 -16.97 -12.69
CA TRP A 190 1.01 -16.41 -11.69
C TRP A 190 2.04 -15.40 -12.20
N THR A 191 2.03 -15.06 -13.50
CA THR A 191 3.15 -14.34 -14.13
C THR A 191 3.27 -12.88 -13.71
N ASP A 192 2.15 -12.17 -13.65
CA ASP A 192 2.07 -10.73 -13.31
C ASP A 192 1.37 -10.51 -11.94
N ASP A 193 1.45 -11.53 -11.06
CA ASP A 193 0.58 -11.73 -9.90
C ASP A 193 0.39 -10.53 -8.96
N ILE A 194 1.47 -9.82 -8.64
CA ILE A 194 1.44 -8.60 -7.81
C ILE A 194 0.67 -7.48 -8.52
N SER A 195 0.95 -7.23 -9.80
CA SER A 195 0.32 -6.15 -10.57
C SER A 195 -1.17 -6.42 -10.84
N GLU A 196 -1.53 -7.69 -11.04
CA GLU A 196 -2.92 -8.12 -11.19
C GLU A 196 -3.67 -8.11 -9.87
N ALA A 197 -3.04 -8.52 -8.77
CA ALA A 197 -3.63 -8.41 -7.44
C ALA A 197 -3.91 -6.94 -7.10
N ILE A 198 -2.99 -6.01 -7.40
CA ILE A 198 -3.23 -4.56 -7.27
C ILE A 198 -4.42 -4.11 -8.15
N SER A 199 -4.57 -4.67 -9.35
CA SER A 199 -5.72 -4.38 -10.23
C SER A 199 -7.05 -4.86 -9.63
N GLU A 200 -7.09 -6.07 -9.07
CA GLU A 200 -8.29 -6.63 -8.41
C GLU A 200 -8.60 -5.97 -7.05
N ILE A 201 -7.59 -5.48 -6.33
CA ILE A 201 -7.74 -4.66 -5.12
C ILE A 201 -8.53 -3.38 -5.42
N GLN A 202 -8.27 -2.73 -6.57
CA GLN A 202 -9.04 -1.57 -7.03
C GLN A 202 -10.50 -1.92 -7.38
N LEU A 203 -10.80 -3.20 -7.64
CA LEU A 203 -12.15 -3.76 -7.78
C LEU A 203 -12.72 -4.33 -6.46
N GLY A 204 -12.12 -3.97 -5.33
CA GLY A 204 -12.59 -4.32 -3.98
C GLY A 204 -12.20 -5.71 -3.48
N MET A 205 -11.18 -6.38 -4.05
CA MET A 205 -10.77 -7.71 -3.59
C MET A 205 -10.50 -7.79 -2.07
N LEU A 206 -11.16 -8.75 -1.41
CA LEU A 206 -11.02 -9.02 0.04
C LEU A 206 -10.10 -10.20 0.35
N VAL A 207 -10.19 -11.28 -0.42
CA VAL A 207 -9.43 -12.52 -0.20
C VAL A 207 -8.99 -13.06 -1.55
N SER A 208 -7.70 -13.40 -1.66
CA SER A 208 -7.15 -14.16 -2.78
C SER A 208 -6.52 -15.46 -2.32
N ASN A 209 -6.34 -16.39 -3.25
CA ASN A 209 -5.64 -17.62 -3.04
C ASN A 209 -4.42 -17.74 -3.98
N HIS A 210 -3.26 -18.04 -3.42
CA HIS A 210 -1.98 -18.20 -4.12
C HIS A 210 -1.40 -19.59 -3.80
N SER A 211 -1.80 -20.57 -4.61
CA SER A 211 -1.47 -22.00 -4.44
C SER A 211 -0.21 -22.39 -5.23
N TYR A 212 0.83 -21.58 -5.08
CA TYR A 212 2.12 -21.75 -5.74
C TYR A 212 3.22 -21.09 -4.93
N GLY A 213 4.46 -21.46 -5.20
CA GLY A 213 5.65 -20.83 -4.62
C GLY A 213 6.93 -21.38 -5.22
N VAL A 214 8.08 -20.96 -4.69
CA VAL A 214 9.39 -21.45 -5.12
C VAL A 214 9.77 -22.68 -4.30
N PRO A 215 9.90 -23.88 -4.90
CA PRO A 215 10.36 -25.05 -4.16
C PRO A 215 11.87 -24.91 -3.85
N ILE A 216 12.32 -25.52 -2.75
CA ILE A 216 13.74 -25.49 -2.37
C ILE A 216 14.60 -26.21 -3.41
N SER A 217 14.06 -27.25 -4.07
CA SER A 217 14.71 -27.89 -5.22
C SER A 217 13.77 -28.06 -6.41
N SER A 218 14.27 -27.80 -7.61
CA SER A 218 13.57 -27.98 -8.88
C SER A 218 14.53 -28.44 -9.97
N GLY A 219 14.11 -29.38 -10.82
CA GLY A 219 14.94 -29.87 -11.95
C GLY A 219 16.27 -30.53 -11.57
N GLY A 220 16.52 -30.81 -10.29
CA GLY A 220 17.80 -31.33 -9.77
C GLY A 220 18.72 -30.27 -9.17
N ASN A 221 18.36 -28.98 -9.25
CA ASN A 221 19.08 -27.87 -8.62
C ASN A 221 18.35 -27.44 -7.34
N ALA A 222 19.12 -27.08 -6.29
CA ALA A 222 18.58 -26.41 -5.11
C ALA A 222 18.76 -24.90 -5.26
N ILE A 223 17.84 -24.12 -4.70
CA ILE A 223 18.03 -22.67 -4.53
C ILE A 223 19.05 -22.41 -3.40
N PRO A 224 19.78 -21.28 -3.42
CA PRO A 224 20.68 -20.89 -2.34
C PRO A 224 19.98 -20.87 -0.96
N GLY A 225 20.64 -21.41 0.06
CA GLY A 225 20.09 -21.50 1.42
C GLY A 225 19.66 -20.14 2.02
N TRP A 226 20.33 -19.05 1.62
CA TRP A 226 20.03 -17.70 2.11
C TRP A 226 18.67 -17.12 1.64
N ILE A 227 18.01 -17.76 0.67
CA ILE A 227 16.65 -17.39 0.21
C ILE A 227 15.55 -18.08 1.04
N VAL A 228 15.89 -19.19 1.69
CA VAL A 228 14.97 -19.93 2.55
C VAL A 228 14.92 -19.22 3.91
N GLY A 229 13.73 -19.14 4.52
CA GLY A 229 13.50 -18.47 5.81
C GLY A 229 13.53 -16.93 5.77
N ALA A 230 14.28 -16.34 4.84
CA ALA A 230 14.57 -14.92 4.74
C ALA A 230 13.40 -14.02 4.28
N TYR A 231 13.38 -12.78 4.77
CA TYR A 231 12.46 -11.72 4.33
C TYR A 231 13.08 -10.90 3.19
N ILE A 232 12.72 -11.20 1.95
CA ILE A 232 13.34 -10.65 0.73
C ILE A 232 12.34 -9.87 -0.13
N THR A 233 12.74 -9.46 -1.35
CA THR A 233 11.96 -8.64 -2.31
C THR A 233 10.50 -9.05 -2.46
N ASP A 234 10.20 -10.35 -2.60
CA ASP A 234 8.82 -10.83 -2.75
C ASP A 234 7.99 -10.62 -1.48
N SER A 235 8.58 -10.89 -0.31
CA SER A 235 7.95 -10.71 1.00
C SER A 235 7.67 -9.24 1.29
N PHE A 236 8.62 -8.37 0.94
CA PHE A 236 8.50 -6.92 1.00
C PHE A 236 7.39 -6.40 0.08
N ALA A 237 7.35 -6.84 -1.17
CA ALA A 237 6.34 -6.41 -2.15
C ALA A 237 4.92 -6.80 -1.70
N TRP A 238 4.73 -8.04 -1.22
CA TRP A 238 3.42 -8.47 -0.71
C TRP A 238 3.02 -7.77 0.59
N ASP A 239 3.96 -7.44 1.48
CA ASP A 239 3.67 -6.56 2.63
C ASP A 239 3.30 -5.13 2.20
N GLU A 240 3.94 -4.58 1.14
CA GLU A 240 3.62 -3.24 0.62
C GLU A 240 2.21 -3.19 0.02
N VAL A 241 1.82 -4.22 -0.74
CA VAL A 241 0.46 -4.39 -1.26
C VAL A 241 -0.54 -4.47 -0.11
N ALA A 242 -0.31 -5.33 0.88
CA ALA A 242 -1.23 -5.53 2.00
C ALA A 242 -1.36 -4.27 2.87
N TYR A 243 -0.25 -3.55 3.13
CA TYR A 243 -0.27 -2.30 3.90
C TYR A 243 -1.08 -1.19 3.21
N ASN A 244 -0.97 -1.06 1.90
CA ASN A 244 -1.74 -0.06 1.13
C ASN A 244 -3.19 -0.51 0.84
N ALA A 245 -3.54 -1.77 1.11
CA ALA A 245 -4.87 -2.36 0.90
C ALA A 245 -5.42 -3.07 2.16
N PRO A 246 -5.73 -2.35 3.27
CA PRO A 246 -6.05 -2.91 4.59
C PRO A 246 -7.24 -3.88 4.69
N TYR A 247 -8.08 -4.04 3.65
CA TYR A 247 -9.16 -5.04 3.60
C TYR A 247 -8.80 -6.30 2.81
N TYR A 248 -7.66 -6.31 2.13
CA TYR A 248 -7.19 -7.42 1.31
C TYR A 248 -6.28 -8.38 2.10
N LEU A 249 -6.67 -9.65 2.17
CA LEU A 249 -5.86 -10.73 2.72
C LEU A 249 -5.43 -11.69 1.61
N GLN A 250 -4.12 -11.75 1.37
CA GLN A 250 -3.50 -12.82 0.58
C GLN A 250 -3.48 -14.11 1.42
N VAL A 251 -4.00 -15.22 0.88
CA VAL A 251 -3.86 -16.56 1.46
C VAL A 251 -2.96 -17.40 0.55
N ALA A 252 -1.93 -18.03 1.12
CA ALA A 252 -0.88 -18.70 0.37
C ALA A 252 -0.60 -20.12 0.89
N SER A 253 -0.28 -21.07 0.01
CA SER A 253 0.22 -22.40 0.41
C SER A 253 1.56 -22.30 1.14
N ALA A 254 1.87 -23.15 2.13
CA ALA A 254 3.21 -23.11 2.77
C ALA A 254 4.34 -23.70 1.90
N GLY A 255 4.03 -24.50 0.88
CA GLY A 255 4.98 -25.33 0.12
C GLY A 255 4.95 -26.80 0.55
N ASN A 256 5.49 -27.69 -0.27
CA ASN A 256 5.51 -29.15 -0.02
C ASN A 256 6.91 -29.75 0.25
N GLU A 257 7.86 -28.96 0.75
CA GLU A 257 9.24 -29.40 0.99
C GLU A 257 9.43 -30.04 2.39
N GLY A 258 8.35 -30.45 3.06
CA GLY A 258 8.35 -30.97 4.43
C GLY A 258 9.22 -32.20 4.68
N THR A 259 9.42 -33.06 3.67
CA THR A 259 10.37 -34.20 3.72
C THR A 259 11.73 -33.90 3.09
N SER A 260 11.87 -32.73 2.46
CA SER A 260 13.08 -32.28 1.79
C SER A 260 14.14 -31.84 2.82
N ASN A 261 15.40 -32.08 2.49
CA ASN A 261 16.55 -31.49 3.18
C ASN A 261 17.51 -30.92 2.11
N ALA A 262 16.94 -30.32 1.05
CA ALA A 262 17.70 -29.72 -0.04
C ALA A 262 18.27 -28.34 0.29
N ASN A 263 17.77 -27.68 1.35
CA ASN A 263 18.41 -26.50 1.93
C ASN A 263 19.78 -26.93 2.50
N SER A 264 20.86 -26.32 1.99
CA SER A 264 22.24 -26.64 2.36
C SER A 264 22.59 -26.16 3.77
N ASP A 265 21.97 -25.07 4.21
CA ASP A 265 22.32 -24.32 5.41
C ASP A 265 21.07 -23.95 6.22
N PRO A 266 20.24 -24.92 6.66
CA PRO A 266 18.97 -24.62 7.30
C PRO A 266 19.15 -24.09 8.73
N LEU A 267 18.31 -23.12 9.13
CA LEU A 267 18.27 -22.53 10.47
C LEU A 267 18.23 -23.59 11.58
N PHE A 268 17.50 -24.68 11.32
CA PHE A 268 17.54 -25.89 12.11
C PHE A 268 17.25 -27.12 11.23
N PHE A 269 17.97 -28.23 11.45
CA PHE A 269 17.79 -29.45 10.66
C PHE A 269 16.33 -29.95 10.66
N GLY A 270 15.75 -30.12 9.47
CA GLY A 270 14.37 -30.55 9.27
C GLY A 270 13.32 -29.43 9.35
N PHE A 271 13.72 -28.20 9.62
CA PHE A 271 12.89 -26.99 9.59
C PHE A 271 13.36 -26.09 8.44
N ASP A 272 12.91 -24.82 8.43
CA ASP A 272 13.39 -23.79 7.50
C ASP A 272 13.21 -24.16 6.03
N LYS A 273 11.93 -24.14 5.62
CA LYS A 273 11.44 -24.58 4.29
C LYS A 273 10.45 -23.62 3.64
N LEU A 274 10.38 -22.40 4.14
CA LEU A 274 9.51 -21.34 3.62
C LEU A 274 10.35 -20.41 2.74
N THR A 275 9.87 -20.14 1.54
CA THR A 275 10.62 -19.37 0.54
C THR A 275 9.84 -18.11 0.14
N THR A 276 10.55 -17.07 -0.29
CA THR A 276 9.94 -15.88 -0.93
C THR A 276 8.68 -15.37 -0.18
N ASN A 277 7.54 -15.22 -0.86
CA ASN A 277 6.29 -14.68 -0.31
C ASN A 277 5.73 -15.44 0.92
N LYS A 278 6.25 -16.63 1.28
CA LYS A 278 5.85 -17.37 2.49
C LYS A 278 6.40 -16.73 3.77
N THR A 279 7.39 -15.85 3.66
CA THR A 279 8.00 -15.13 4.80
C THR A 279 7.40 -13.73 5.03
N CYS A 280 6.43 -13.31 4.20
CA CYS A 280 5.64 -12.07 4.34
C CYS A 280 4.91 -11.99 5.70
N LYS A 281 4.80 -10.80 6.31
CA LYS A 281 4.14 -10.62 7.63
C LYS A 281 2.63 -10.55 7.51
N ASN A 282 2.13 -9.87 6.49
CA ASN A 282 0.73 -9.46 6.40
C ASN A 282 -0.18 -10.50 5.72
N ASN A 283 0.37 -11.49 4.99
CA ASN A 283 -0.39 -12.59 4.41
C ASN A 283 -0.71 -13.71 5.42
N LEU A 284 -1.53 -14.68 4.99
CA LEU A 284 -1.87 -15.89 5.75
C LEU A 284 -1.34 -17.13 5.03
N VAL A 285 -0.27 -17.73 5.55
CA VAL A 285 0.40 -18.90 5.00
C VAL A 285 -0.15 -20.17 5.64
N VAL A 286 -0.49 -21.16 4.81
CA VAL A 286 -1.32 -22.29 5.20
C VAL A 286 -0.57 -23.63 5.09
N ALA A 287 -0.39 -24.28 6.25
CA ALA A 287 0.12 -25.64 6.40
C ALA A 287 -0.92 -26.69 5.98
N ASN A 288 -0.46 -27.91 5.64
CA ASN A 288 -1.31 -29.04 5.27
C ASN A 288 -1.37 -30.08 6.41
N CYS A 289 -2.57 -30.36 6.94
CA CYS A 289 -2.83 -31.55 7.75
C CYS A 289 -3.49 -32.70 6.98
N GLU A 290 -3.37 -33.90 7.54
CA GLU A 290 -4.17 -35.07 7.18
C GLU A 290 -5.68 -34.82 7.40
N ASP A 291 -6.57 -35.62 6.81
CA ASP A 291 -8.02 -35.43 6.96
C ASP A 291 -8.48 -35.61 8.41
N VAL A 292 -9.11 -34.57 8.97
CA VAL A 292 -9.47 -34.51 10.38
C VAL A 292 -10.92 -34.93 10.58
N THR A 293 -11.12 -35.96 11.41
CA THR A 293 -12.47 -36.33 11.87
C THR A 293 -13.06 -35.21 12.73
N VAL A 294 -14.25 -34.74 12.37
CA VAL A 294 -14.97 -33.70 13.11
C VAL A 294 -16.34 -34.22 13.52
N ASN A 295 -16.66 -34.12 14.82
CA ASN A 295 -17.97 -34.48 15.35
C ASN A 295 -19.05 -33.56 14.75
N ALA A 296 -20.03 -34.14 14.05
CA ALA A 296 -21.04 -33.40 13.29
C ALA A 296 -21.99 -32.52 14.13
N THR A 297 -22.06 -32.74 15.45
CA THR A 297 -22.93 -31.99 16.37
C THR A 297 -22.14 -30.93 17.14
N THR A 298 -21.03 -31.31 17.77
CA THR A 298 -20.25 -30.40 18.64
C THR A 298 -19.25 -29.54 17.84
N GLY A 299 -18.82 -30.03 16.67
CA GLY A 299 -17.74 -29.44 15.88
C GLY A 299 -16.34 -29.71 16.44
N ALA A 300 -16.19 -30.54 17.48
CA ALA A 300 -14.88 -30.92 18.02
C ALA A 300 -14.08 -31.77 17.02
N ALA A 301 -12.77 -31.51 16.93
CA ALA A 301 -11.83 -32.32 16.16
C ALA A 301 -11.47 -33.61 16.93
N GLY A 302 -11.14 -34.66 16.19
CA GLY A 302 -10.29 -35.75 16.68
C GLY A 302 -8.81 -35.35 16.65
N THR A 303 -7.92 -36.33 16.57
CA THR A 303 -6.48 -36.07 16.40
C THR A 303 -6.21 -35.30 15.11
N ILE A 304 -5.41 -34.25 15.21
CA ILE A 304 -4.91 -33.46 14.08
C ILE A 304 -3.45 -33.86 13.87
N THR A 305 -3.10 -34.27 12.65
CA THR A 305 -1.75 -34.73 12.28
C THR A 305 -1.30 -33.93 11.06
N ILE A 306 -0.10 -33.33 11.09
CA ILE A 306 0.46 -32.64 9.92
C ILE A 306 0.75 -33.66 8.82
N ASN A 307 0.49 -33.31 7.56
CA ASN A 307 0.97 -34.11 6.45
C ASN A 307 2.48 -33.90 6.32
N SER A 308 3.24 -34.99 6.16
CA SER A 308 4.70 -34.94 6.15
C SER A 308 5.31 -34.08 5.04
N SER A 309 4.56 -33.82 3.96
CA SER A 309 5.01 -32.93 2.89
C SER A 309 4.89 -31.44 3.23
N SER A 310 4.08 -31.02 4.20
CA SER A 310 3.90 -29.59 4.49
C SER A 310 5.24 -28.93 4.86
N SER A 311 5.65 -27.87 4.17
CA SER A 311 6.81 -27.06 4.58
C SER A 311 6.62 -26.50 6.00
N GLN A 312 7.71 -26.46 6.75
CA GLN A 312 7.79 -25.89 8.10
C GLN A 312 8.55 -24.56 8.07
N GLY A 313 8.20 -23.65 8.98
CA GLY A 313 9.04 -22.51 9.32
C GLY A 313 10.13 -22.89 10.34
N PRO A 314 10.49 -22.00 11.29
CA PRO A 314 10.06 -20.60 11.37
C PRO A 314 10.68 -19.80 10.21
N THR A 315 10.58 -18.47 10.26
CA THR A 315 11.42 -17.59 9.44
C THR A 315 12.74 -17.30 10.13
N ASP A 316 13.71 -16.70 9.43
CA ASP A 316 15.04 -16.35 9.96
C ASP A 316 14.98 -15.42 11.18
N ASP A 317 13.98 -14.53 11.22
CA ASP A 317 13.69 -13.67 12.36
C ASP A 317 12.75 -14.32 13.40
N PHE A 318 12.65 -15.65 13.39
CA PHE A 318 11.92 -16.51 14.33
C PHE A 318 10.41 -16.27 14.43
N ARG A 319 9.77 -15.60 13.46
CA ARG A 319 8.31 -15.44 13.41
C ARG A 319 7.59 -16.78 13.23
N ILE A 320 6.38 -16.85 13.77
CA ILE A 320 5.47 -18.00 13.68
C ILE A 320 4.97 -18.11 12.24
N LYS A 321 5.58 -19.02 11.48
CA LYS A 321 5.13 -19.45 10.15
C LYS A 321 5.21 -20.99 10.03
N PRO A 322 4.33 -21.64 9.25
CA PRO A 322 3.10 -21.10 8.63
C PRO A 322 2.15 -20.49 9.68
N ASP A 323 1.22 -19.61 9.29
CA ASP A 323 0.35 -18.91 10.25
C ASP A 323 -0.77 -19.82 10.79
N ILE A 324 -1.28 -20.71 9.94
CA ILE A 324 -2.46 -21.53 10.20
C ILE A 324 -2.34 -22.87 9.47
N THR A 325 -3.05 -23.88 9.94
CA THR A 325 -3.20 -25.16 9.25
C THR A 325 -4.59 -25.26 8.59
N GLY A 326 -4.61 -25.74 7.36
CA GLY A 326 -5.79 -26.25 6.68
C GLY A 326 -5.66 -27.75 6.43
N ASN A 327 -6.77 -28.41 6.11
CA ASN A 327 -6.69 -29.77 5.58
C ASN A 327 -6.22 -29.69 4.14
N GLY A 328 -5.21 -30.48 3.78
CA GLY A 328 -4.64 -30.52 2.44
C GLY A 328 -4.38 -31.95 1.90
N SER A 329 -4.88 -33.00 2.56
CA SER A 329 -4.60 -34.40 2.20
C SER A 329 -5.82 -35.19 1.66
N GLY A 330 -5.88 -35.41 0.35
CA GLY A 330 -6.83 -36.32 -0.30
C GLY A 330 -8.16 -35.72 -0.80
N LEU A 331 -8.20 -34.48 -1.33
CA LEU A 331 -9.47 -33.89 -1.79
C LEU A 331 -9.99 -34.46 -3.09
N THR A 332 -11.27 -34.80 -3.13
CA THR A 332 -12.01 -34.80 -4.38
C THR A 332 -12.50 -33.38 -4.72
N SER A 333 -12.06 -32.81 -5.85
CA SER A 333 -12.70 -31.65 -6.48
C SER A 333 -12.63 -31.75 -8.02
N THR A 334 -12.92 -30.65 -8.70
CA THR A 334 -13.07 -30.57 -10.16
C THR A 334 -11.76 -30.79 -10.92
N SER A 335 -11.83 -31.46 -12.07
CA SER A 335 -10.68 -31.77 -12.94
C SER A 335 -10.85 -31.14 -14.33
N ASN A 336 -9.72 -30.85 -14.98
CA ASN A 336 -9.68 -30.37 -16.37
C ASN A 336 -10.00 -31.45 -17.43
N ALA A 337 -10.09 -32.73 -17.06
CA ALA A 337 -10.22 -33.81 -18.05
C ALA A 337 -11.57 -33.85 -18.81
N SER A 338 -12.68 -33.41 -18.19
CA SER A 338 -14.00 -33.30 -18.86
C SER A 338 -14.96 -32.41 -18.08
N ASN A 339 -16.16 -32.13 -18.63
CA ASN A 339 -17.19 -31.32 -17.94
C ASN A 339 -17.67 -31.91 -16.61
N GLY A 340 -17.49 -33.21 -16.36
CA GLY A 340 -17.88 -33.86 -15.09
C GLY A 340 -16.72 -34.61 -14.44
N ALA A 341 -15.47 -34.32 -14.82
CA ALA A 341 -14.31 -35.02 -14.28
C ALA A 341 -14.00 -34.53 -12.86
N VAL A 342 -13.71 -35.46 -11.96
CA VAL A 342 -13.23 -35.18 -10.61
C VAL A 342 -11.85 -35.80 -10.45
N SER A 343 -11.00 -35.23 -9.60
CA SER A 343 -9.69 -35.79 -9.26
C SER A 343 -9.43 -35.73 -7.76
N THR A 344 -8.58 -36.64 -7.28
CA THR A 344 -8.10 -36.70 -5.90
C THR A 344 -6.57 -36.58 -5.84
N LEU A 345 -6.07 -35.70 -4.98
CA LEU A 345 -4.69 -35.19 -4.94
C LEU A 345 -4.33 -34.75 -3.47
N SER A 346 -3.09 -34.36 -3.09
CA SER A 346 -2.66 -34.02 -1.68
C SER A 346 -1.42 -33.07 -1.54
N GLY A 347 -1.40 -32.10 -0.61
CA GLY A 347 -0.39 -31.02 -0.43
C GLY A 347 -0.93 -29.71 0.20
N THR A 348 -0.17 -28.61 0.17
CA THR A 348 -0.57 -27.29 0.74
C THR A 348 -1.42 -26.40 -0.19
N SER A 349 -1.39 -26.61 -1.51
CA SER A 349 -2.21 -25.87 -2.49
C SER A 349 -3.70 -25.95 -2.28
N MET A 350 -4.27 -26.95 -1.60
CA MET A 350 -5.70 -26.94 -1.25
C MET A 350 -5.99 -26.83 0.23
N ALA A 351 -4.99 -26.92 1.10
CA ALA A 351 -5.09 -26.28 2.40
C ALA A 351 -5.33 -24.76 2.25
N SER A 352 -4.60 -24.08 1.34
CA SER A 352 -4.78 -22.64 1.05
C SER A 352 -6.22 -22.24 0.63
N PRO A 353 -6.84 -22.74 -0.46
CA PRO A 353 -8.21 -22.45 -0.88
C PRO A 353 -9.27 -23.11 0.01
N ASN A 354 -8.94 -24.15 0.78
CA ASN A 354 -9.80 -24.60 1.87
C ASN A 354 -9.93 -23.48 2.91
N VAL A 355 -8.81 -22.90 3.34
CA VAL A 355 -8.80 -21.76 4.26
C VAL A 355 -9.45 -20.54 3.59
N ALA A 356 -8.93 -20.06 2.45
CA ALA A 356 -9.42 -18.87 1.75
C ALA A 356 -10.93 -18.94 1.43
N GLY A 357 -11.41 -20.08 0.92
CA GLY A 357 -12.83 -20.29 0.65
C GLY A 357 -13.70 -20.29 1.91
N THR A 358 -13.14 -20.72 3.05
CA THR A 358 -13.80 -20.65 4.36
C THR A 358 -13.79 -19.22 4.92
N LEU A 359 -12.69 -18.48 4.73
CA LEU A 359 -12.56 -17.08 5.13
C LEU A 359 -13.53 -16.16 4.37
N LEU A 360 -13.85 -16.48 3.10
CA LEU A 360 -14.93 -15.80 2.36
C LEU A 360 -16.30 -15.95 3.05
N LEU A 361 -16.60 -17.10 3.68
CA LEU A 361 -17.83 -17.26 4.48
C LEU A 361 -17.80 -16.42 5.76
N LEU A 362 -16.63 -16.24 6.38
CA LEU A 362 -16.50 -15.37 7.56
C LEU A 362 -16.70 -13.90 7.19
N GLN A 363 -16.19 -13.45 6.04
CA GLN A 363 -16.49 -12.11 5.51
C GLN A 363 -17.98 -11.94 5.19
N GLN A 364 -18.63 -12.94 4.57
CA GLN A 364 -20.08 -12.93 4.35
C GLN A 364 -20.86 -12.83 5.68
N HIS A 365 -20.46 -13.59 6.71
CA HIS A 365 -21.10 -13.56 8.03
C HIS A 365 -20.94 -12.21 8.72
N TYR A 366 -19.73 -11.64 8.69
CA TYR A 366 -19.46 -10.33 9.27
C TYR A 366 -20.27 -9.22 8.56
N LYS A 367 -20.41 -9.29 7.23
CA LYS A 367 -21.29 -8.40 6.45
C LYS A 367 -22.76 -8.54 6.87
N ASN A 368 -23.24 -9.75 7.13
CA ASN A 368 -24.60 -10.00 7.62
C ASN A 368 -24.84 -9.43 9.03
N LEU A 369 -23.83 -9.43 9.91
CA LEU A 369 -23.93 -8.91 11.27
C LEU A 369 -23.80 -7.37 11.36
N TYR A 370 -22.85 -6.79 10.63
CA TYR A 370 -22.36 -5.43 10.84
C TYR A 370 -22.50 -4.50 9.63
N ASN A 371 -22.99 -5.00 8.49
CA ASN A 371 -23.09 -4.29 7.20
C ASN A 371 -21.76 -3.73 6.66
N THR A 372 -20.62 -4.20 7.17
CA THR A 372 -19.27 -3.88 6.72
C THR A 372 -18.46 -5.17 6.52
N PHE A 373 -17.25 -5.09 5.97
CA PHE A 373 -16.31 -6.22 5.95
C PHE A 373 -15.23 -6.04 7.03
N MET A 374 -14.54 -7.12 7.38
CA MET A 374 -13.37 -7.10 8.27
C MET A 374 -12.13 -6.63 7.52
N ARG A 375 -11.24 -5.88 8.18
CA ARG A 375 -9.85 -5.69 7.72
C ARG A 375 -9.15 -7.03 7.59
N ALA A 376 -8.11 -7.08 6.76
CA ALA A 376 -7.26 -8.25 6.57
C ALA A 376 -6.65 -8.74 7.90
N SER A 377 -6.18 -7.81 8.74
CA SER A 377 -5.67 -8.08 10.08
C SER A 377 -6.72 -8.70 11.02
N THR A 378 -7.98 -8.26 10.95
CA THR A 378 -9.10 -8.82 11.71
C THR A 378 -9.46 -10.23 11.25
N LEU A 379 -9.45 -10.48 9.94
CA LEU A 379 -9.72 -11.81 9.38
C LEU A 379 -8.59 -12.81 9.68
N LYS A 380 -7.33 -12.40 9.53
CA LYS A 380 -6.13 -13.17 9.94
C LYS A 380 -6.14 -13.45 11.44
N GLY A 381 -6.32 -12.42 12.26
CA GLY A 381 -6.38 -12.53 13.71
C GLY A 381 -7.50 -13.46 14.19
N LEU A 382 -8.69 -13.39 13.58
CA LEU A 382 -9.82 -14.26 13.93
C LEU A 382 -9.53 -15.73 13.60
N ALA A 383 -8.89 -16.00 12.45
CA ALA A 383 -8.47 -17.34 12.06
C ALA A 383 -7.48 -17.93 13.07
N CYS A 384 -6.42 -17.19 13.42
CA CYS A 384 -5.40 -17.63 14.38
C CYS A 384 -5.94 -17.74 15.82
N HIS A 385 -6.72 -16.76 16.30
CA HIS A 385 -7.26 -16.76 17.67
C HIS A 385 -8.20 -17.94 17.94
N THR A 386 -8.96 -18.37 16.94
CA THR A 386 -10.02 -19.37 17.09
C THR A 386 -9.63 -20.79 16.67
N ALA A 387 -8.41 -20.97 16.16
CA ALA A 387 -7.86 -22.25 15.75
C ALA A 387 -7.93 -23.34 16.83
N ASP A 388 -7.95 -24.60 16.38
CA ASP A 388 -7.71 -25.77 17.23
C ASP A 388 -6.19 -26.01 17.32
N ASP A 389 -5.65 -25.76 18.52
CA ASP A 389 -4.27 -26.01 18.95
C ASP A 389 -3.84 -27.46 18.67
N ALA A 390 -2.70 -27.65 17.99
CA ALA A 390 -2.22 -28.94 17.51
C ALA A 390 -0.68 -28.94 17.38
N GLY A 391 -0.05 -30.09 17.63
CA GLY A 391 1.41 -30.19 17.68
C GLY A 391 1.92 -29.99 19.11
N ASN A 392 2.85 -29.06 19.29
CA ASN A 392 3.23 -28.58 20.62
C ASN A 392 2.08 -27.76 21.25
N VAL A 393 2.16 -27.46 22.55
CA VAL A 393 1.14 -26.61 23.20
C VAL A 393 1.44 -25.14 22.90
N GLY A 394 0.49 -24.44 22.29
CA GLY A 394 0.71 -23.09 21.77
C GLY A 394 1.27 -23.12 20.34
N PRO A 395 1.59 -21.96 19.76
CA PRO A 395 2.02 -21.90 18.36
C PRO A 395 3.35 -22.65 18.15
N ASP A 396 3.50 -23.28 16.99
CA ASP A 396 4.76 -23.90 16.58
C ASP A 396 5.06 -23.69 15.08
N ALA A 397 6.28 -24.02 14.68
CA ALA A 397 6.78 -23.85 13.32
C ALA A 397 6.22 -24.86 12.29
N VAL A 398 5.29 -25.73 12.70
CA VAL A 398 4.73 -26.82 11.89
C VAL A 398 3.25 -26.58 11.59
N PHE A 399 2.46 -26.29 12.62
CA PHE A 399 1.02 -26.04 12.54
C PHE A 399 0.66 -24.55 12.56
N GLY A 400 1.61 -23.68 12.91
CA GLY A 400 1.33 -22.26 13.16
C GLY A 400 0.51 -22.09 14.43
N TRP A 401 -0.57 -21.32 14.34
CA TRP A 401 -1.56 -21.19 15.41
C TRP A 401 -2.54 -22.37 15.51
N GLY A 402 -2.43 -23.40 14.65
CA GLY A 402 -3.27 -24.60 14.65
C GLY A 402 -4.25 -24.70 13.49
N LEU A 403 -5.19 -25.65 13.56
CA LEU A 403 -6.18 -25.90 12.50
C LEU A 403 -7.31 -24.85 12.52
N LEU A 404 -7.60 -24.23 11.38
CA LEU A 404 -8.71 -23.26 11.25
C LEU A 404 -10.05 -23.85 11.74
N ASN A 405 -10.71 -23.18 12.69
CA ASN A 405 -12.02 -23.57 13.21
C ASN A 405 -13.07 -22.47 12.97
N ALA A 406 -13.70 -22.50 11.78
CA ALA A 406 -14.66 -21.48 11.38
C ALA A 406 -15.95 -21.47 12.22
N LYS A 407 -16.29 -22.59 12.86
CA LYS A 407 -17.38 -22.64 13.85
C LYS A 407 -17.07 -21.74 15.05
N ARG A 408 -15.88 -21.88 15.64
CA ARG A 408 -15.44 -21.05 16.78
C ARG A 408 -15.24 -19.58 16.38
N ALA A 409 -14.80 -19.31 15.14
CA ALA A 409 -14.79 -17.96 14.57
C ALA A 409 -16.19 -17.32 14.54
N VAL A 410 -17.20 -18.03 14.03
CA VAL A 410 -18.59 -17.55 13.98
C VAL A 410 -19.21 -17.43 15.37
N GLU A 411 -18.93 -18.35 16.30
CA GLU A 411 -19.35 -18.25 17.71
C GLU A 411 -18.74 -17.01 18.39
N THR A 412 -17.48 -16.68 18.08
CA THR A 412 -16.79 -15.47 18.56
C THR A 412 -17.44 -14.20 18.01
N LEU A 413 -17.78 -14.15 16.71
CA LEU A 413 -18.47 -13.01 16.09
C LEU A 413 -19.90 -12.83 16.65
N ASN A 414 -20.66 -13.92 16.79
CA ASN A 414 -22.01 -13.88 17.36
C ASN A 414 -22.01 -13.49 18.86
N GLY A 415 -20.93 -13.81 19.57
CA GLY A 415 -20.73 -13.51 20.99
C GLY A 415 -20.14 -12.12 21.29
N ASN A 416 -19.91 -11.27 20.29
CA ASN A 416 -19.23 -9.99 20.45
C ASN A 416 -19.97 -9.04 21.41
N GLY A 417 -19.28 -8.63 22.49
CA GLY A 417 -19.78 -7.85 23.62
C GLY A 417 -20.38 -8.69 24.76
N LEU A 418 -20.63 -10.00 24.57
CA LEU A 418 -21.23 -10.89 25.58
C LEU A 418 -20.25 -11.93 26.12
N THR A 419 -19.79 -12.83 25.25
CA THR A 419 -18.87 -13.94 25.58
C THR A 419 -17.51 -13.81 24.89
N ALA A 420 -17.42 -12.87 23.96
CA ALA A 420 -16.24 -12.48 23.21
C ALA A 420 -16.21 -10.96 23.00
N TRP A 421 -15.10 -10.46 22.50
CA TRP A 421 -14.93 -9.09 22.02
C TRP A 421 -14.19 -9.13 20.69
N VAL A 422 -14.68 -8.40 19.70
CA VAL A 422 -14.00 -8.17 18.42
C VAL A 422 -14.13 -6.68 18.08
N SER A 423 -13.01 -5.99 17.91
CA SER A 423 -12.97 -4.59 17.47
C SER A 423 -11.73 -4.26 16.63
N GLU A 424 -11.80 -3.14 15.92
CA GLU A 424 -10.72 -2.60 15.10
C GLU A 424 -10.32 -1.23 15.66
N GLU A 425 -9.15 -1.16 16.28
CA GLU A 425 -8.67 -0.03 17.06
C GLU A 425 -7.51 0.71 16.35
N ASN A 426 -7.05 1.81 16.95
CA ASN A 426 -5.88 2.58 16.52
C ASN A 426 -5.08 3.06 17.74
N LEU A 427 -3.78 2.76 17.77
CA LEU A 427 -2.85 3.23 18.78
C LEU A 427 -1.99 4.37 18.21
N ASN A 428 -2.02 5.54 18.83
CA ASN A 428 -1.19 6.69 18.43
C ASN A 428 0.19 6.65 19.12
N GLN A 429 1.16 7.40 18.59
CA GLN A 429 2.49 7.52 19.18
C GLN A 429 2.44 7.98 20.65
N GLY A 430 3.07 7.22 21.54
CA GLY A 430 3.09 7.43 22.99
C GLY A 430 1.80 6.99 23.71
N GLN A 431 0.81 6.43 23.01
CA GLN A 431 -0.44 5.98 23.60
C GLN A 431 -0.31 4.56 24.17
N THR A 432 -0.97 4.34 25.30
CA THR A 432 -1.33 3.01 25.80
C THR A 432 -2.85 2.89 25.80
N PHE A 433 -3.38 1.87 25.14
CA PHE A 433 -4.78 1.47 25.25
C PHE A 433 -4.94 0.56 26.48
N SER A 434 -6.05 0.71 27.21
CA SER A 434 -6.39 -0.16 28.33
C SER A 434 -7.90 -0.36 28.38
N MET A 435 -8.33 -1.60 28.57
CA MET A 435 -9.73 -1.95 28.81
C MET A 435 -9.87 -2.96 29.94
N THR A 436 -11.04 -2.98 30.56
CA THR A 436 -11.37 -3.88 31.66
C THR A 436 -12.41 -4.88 31.20
N VAL A 437 -12.18 -6.18 31.44
CA VAL A 437 -13.08 -7.27 31.04
C VAL A 437 -13.35 -8.22 32.19
N ASN A 438 -14.50 -8.90 32.15
CA ASN A 438 -14.86 -9.96 33.10
C ASN A 438 -14.66 -11.33 32.46
N ALA A 439 -13.78 -12.16 33.02
CA ALA A 439 -13.62 -13.56 32.60
C ALA A 439 -14.77 -14.43 33.15
N SER A 440 -15.21 -15.39 32.34
CA SER A 440 -16.26 -16.37 32.71
C SER A 440 -15.85 -17.25 33.90
N GLY A 441 -14.56 -17.56 34.01
CA GLY A 441 -14.01 -18.53 34.97
C GLY A 441 -14.31 -20.00 34.64
N THR A 442 -14.93 -20.28 33.49
CA THR A 442 -15.31 -21.63 33.05
C THR A 442 -14.66 -22.07 31.74
N THR A 443 -14.11 -21.10 30.99
CA THR A 443 -13.36 -21.31 29.75
C THR A 443 -12.06 -20.50 29.80
N PRO A 444 -11.02 -20.86 29.01
CA PRO A 444 -9.80 -20.05 28.91
C PRO A 444 -10.11 -18.59 28.55
N LEU A 445 -9.42 -17.65 29.19
CA LEU A 445 -9.41 -16.24 28.77
C LEU A 445 -8.29 -16.09 27.74
N VAL A 446 -8.64 -15.74 26.52
CA VAL A 446 -7.70 -15.53 25.42
C VAL A 446 -7.89 -14.12 24.89
N ALA A 447 -6.81 -13.36 24.73
CA ALA A 447 -6.82 -12.06 24.07
C ALA A 447 -5.69 -12.01 23.04
N SER A 448 -5.96 -11.52 21.84
CA SER A 448 -4.95 -11.34 20.79
C SER A 448 -5.08 -10.01 20.09
N ILE A 449 -3.95 -9.48 19.64
CA ILE A 449 -3.88 -8.40 18.67
C ILE A 449 -3.31 -8.88 17.34
N THR A 450 -3.73 -8.23 16.26
CA THR A 450 -3.18 -8.47 14.92
C THR A 450 -3.19 -7.19 14.12
N TRP A 451 -2.09 -6.88 13.43
CA TRP A 451 -1.98 -5.66 12.63
C TRP A 451 -1.35 -5.92 11.27
N THR A 452 -1.78 -5.13 10.28
CA THR A 452 -1.07 -5.00 9.02
C THR A 452 0.09 -4.05 9.27
N ASP A 453 1.31 -4.57 9.30
CA ASP A 453 2.53 -3.82 9.57
C ASP A 453 3.08 -3.18 8.29
N LEU A 454 3.97 -2.18 8.41
CA LEU A 454 4.68 -1.62 7.26
C LEU A 454 5.62 -2.67 6.65
N PRO A 455 6.01 -2.55 5.36
CA PRO A 455 7.10 -3.36 4.79
C PRO A 455 8.38 -3.28 5.64
N GLY A 456 8.98 -4.43 5.93
CA GLY A 456 10.19 -4.55 6.76
C GLY A 456 11.46 -4.16 6.02
N ASN A 457 12.59 -4.19 6.74
CA ASN A 457 13.90 -4.17 6.08
C ASN A 457 14.10 -5.49 5.33
N MET A 458 14.41 -5.43 4.04
CA MET A 458 14.76 -6.62 3.25
C MET A 458 16.10 -7.17 3.70
N ASN A 459 16.21 -8.50 3.79
CA ASN A 459 17.50 -9.17 3.76
C ASN A 459 18.07 -9.08 2.34
N THR A 460 19.22 -8.42 2.22
CA THR A 460 20.01 -8.29 0.98
C THR A 460 21.36 -9.01 1.09
N SER A 461 21.58 -9.76 2.17
CA SER A 461 22.76 -10.57 2.42
C SER A 461 22.63 -11.92 1.73
N THR A 462 23.71 -12.40 1.13
CA THR A 462 23.83 -13.78 0.64
C THR A 462 24.26 -14.76 1.74
N THR A 463 24.31 -14.31 3.00
CA THR A 463 24.62 -15.15 4.17
C THR A 463 23.34 -15.87 4.66
N PRO A 464 23.30 -17.21 4.72
CA PRO A 464 22.12 -17.92 5.23
C PRO A 464 21.82 -17.61 6.70
N ASN A 465 20.54 -17.57 7.04
CA ASN A 465 20.02 -17.42 8.41
C ASN A 465 20.39 -16.09 9.10
N GLU A 466 20.58 -15.01 8.34
CA GLU A 466 20.89 -13.71 8.93
C GLU A 466 19.67 -13.11 9.63
N PHE A 467 19.77 -12.94 10.96
CA PHE A 467 18.67 -12.39 11.77
C PHE A 467 18.45 -10.91 11.45
N ILE A 468 17.51 -10.63 10.55
CA ILE A 468 17.02 -9.30 10.21
C ILE A 468 15.54 -9.22 10.58
N LYS A 469 15.24 -8.60 11.72
CA LYS A 469 13.86 -8.40 12.22
C LYS A 469 13.02 -7.68 11.16
N ALA A 470 12.03 -8.40 10.60
CA ALA A 470 11.14 -7.84 9.59
C ALA A 470 10.12 -6.88 10.20
N LEU A 471 9.73 -7.07 11.47
CA LEU A 471 8.71 -6.27 12.17
C LEU A 471 9.15 -4.80 12.37
N VAL A 472 8.29 -3.86 11.97
CA VAL A 472 8.54 -2.42 12.01
C VAL A 472 7.83 -1.76 13.20
N ASN A 473 6.49 -1.81 13.24
CA ASN A 473 5.73 -1.30 14.37
C ASN A 473 5.53 -2.42 15.40
N ASP A 474 6.25 -2.29 16.52
CA ASP A 474 6.30 -3.25 17.63
C ASP A 474 5.20 -2.92 18.66
N LEU A 475 4.10 -3.70 18.65
CA LEU A 475 2.93 -3.58 19.53
C LEU A 475 2.93 -4.72 20.56
N ASP A 476 2.67 -4.37 21.82
CA ASP A 476 2.64 -5.30 22.95
C ASP A 476 1.22 -5.43 23.54
N ILE A 477 0.65 -6.64 23.62
CA ILE A 477 -0.52 -6.96 24.45
C ILE A 477 -0.11 -7.64 25.76
N ARG A 478 -0.72 -7.19 26.87
CA ARG A 478 -0.60 -7.84 28.18
C ARG A 478 -1.98 -7.97 28.83
N ILE A 479 -2.19 -9.08 29.54
CA ILE A 479 -3.32 -9.22 30.47
C ILE A 479 -2.78 -9.11 31.89
N THR A 480 -3.42 -8.32 32.74
CA THR A 480 -3.05 -8.17 34.16
C THR A 480 -4.23 -8.44 35.08
N ARG A 481 -3.94 -9.03 36.24
CA ARG A 481 -4.88 -9.15 37.37
C ARG A 481 -4.10 -9.09 38.67
N ASN A 482 -4.45 -8.13 39.52
CA ASN A 482 -3.66 -7.77 40.70
C ASN A 482 -2.20 -7.49 40.27
N GLU A 483 -1.22 -8.12 40.91
CA GLU A 483 0.20 -7.99 40.59
C GLU A 483 0.67 -8.96 39.48
N THR A 484 -0.18 -9.90 39.04
CA THR A 484 0.19 -10.89 38.01
C THR A 484 0.00 -10.33 36.60
N THR A 485 1.07 -10.40 35.80
CA THR A 485 1.07 -10.10 34.36
C THR A 485 1.17 -11.40 33.55
N PHE A 486 0.37 -11.52 32.50
CA PHE A 486 0.39 -12.61 31.54
C PHE A 486 0.85 -12.08 30.18
N PHE A 487 1.80 -12.80 29.58
CA PHE A 487 2.51 -12.43 28.36
C PHE A 487 2.03 -13.23 27.14
N PRO A 488 2.23 -12.71 25.92
CA PRO A 488 1.88 -13.41 24.70
C PRO A 488 2.78 -14.63 24.46
N TRP A 489 2.35 -15.52 23.56
CA TRP A 489 3.20 -16.60 23.06
C TRP A 489 4.27 -16.06 22.11
N LYS A 490 5.48 -16.63 22.22
CA LYS A 490 6.55 -16.51 21.20
C LYS A 490 7.29 -17.83 21.03
N LEU A 491 7.87 -18.05 19.85
CA LEU A 491 8.79 -19.18 19.62
C LEU A 491 10.10 -19.00 20.39
N THR A 492 10.85 -20.10 20.54
CA THR A 492 12.25 -20.07 20.98
C THR A 492 13.17 -20.34 19.79
N PRO A 493 14.46 -19.96 19.83
CA PRO A 493 15.39 -20.18 18.72
C PRO A 493 15.56 -21.63 18.26
N ASN A 494 15.17 -22.63 19.07
CA ASN A 494 15.04 -24.01 18.62
C ASN A 494 13.54 -24.32 18.40
N PRO A 495 13.10 -24.56 17.15
CA PRO A 495 11.69 -24.75 16.82
C PRO A 495 11.10 -26.09 17.30
N ASN A 496 11.91 -27.02 17.82
CA ASN A 496 11.43 -28.24 18.47
C ASN A 496 10.94 -27.99 19.91
N ASN A 497 11.38 -26.92 20.54
CA ASN A 497 10.91 -26.55 21.88
C ASN A 497 9.49 -25.96 21.78
N PRO A 498 8.61 -26.23 22.76
CA PRO A 498 7.34 -25.53 22.87
C PRO A 498 7.54 -24.01 22.96
N ALA A 499 6.59 -23.24 22.43
CA ALA A 499 6.52 -21.80 22.62
C ALA A 499 6.47 -21.42 24.11
N VAL A 500 6.80 -20.16 24.42
CA VAL A 500 6.86 -19.63 25.78
C VAL A 500 5.97 -18.40 25.96
N ARG A 501 5.51 -18.18 27.21
CA ARG A 501 4.71 -17.01 27.66
C ARG A 501 5.45 -16.23 28.75
N THR A 502 6.73 -15.94 28.53
CA THR A 502 7.65 -15.39 29.56
C THR A 502 8.05 -13.94 29.33
N GLY A 503 7.64 -13.33 28.21
CA GLY A 503 7.96 -11.97 27.83
C GLY A 503 7.22 -11.59 26.53
N ASP A 504 7.44 -10.36 26.07
CA ASP A 504 6.79 -9.83 24.87
C ASP A 504 7.23 -10.57 23.59
N ASN A 505 6.36 -10.60 22.57
CA ASN A 505 6.71 -11.10 21.24
C ASN A 505 7.11 -9.92 20.33
N ASP A 506 8.41 -9.78 20.16
CA ASP A 506 9.05 -8.67 19.46
C ASP A 506 9.33 -8.98 17.98
N VAL A 507 8.68 -9.99 17.38
CA VAL A 507 8.88 -10.33 15.96
C VAL A 507 7.56 -10.57 15.21
N ASP A 508 6.52 -11.12 15.84
CA ASP A 508 5.24 -11.40 15.18
C ASP A 508 4.30 -10.19 15.15
N ASN A 509 3.58 -10.00 14.04
CA ASN A 509 2.44 -9.07 13.94
C ASN A 509 1.10 -9.70 14.39
N VAL A 510 1.17 -10.84 15.07
CA VAL A 510 0.06 -11.55 15.73
C VAL A 510 0.53 -11.93 17.14
N GLU A 511 0.10 -11.19 18.15
CA GLU A 511 0.35 -11.55 19.55
C GLU A 511 -0.91 -12.15 20.19
N LEU A 512 -0.75 -13.24 20.96
CA LEU A 512 -1.86 -13.90 21.65
C LEU A 512 -1.47 -14.26 23.08
N VAL A 513 -2.18 -13.68 24.05
CA VAL A 513 -2.12 -14.03 25.47
C VAL A 513 -3.23 -15.03 25.79
N ARG A 514 -2.88 -16.14 26.44
CA ARG A 514 -3.82 -17.18 26.87
C ARG A 514 -3.66 -17.45 28.35
N ILE A 515 -4.77 -17.48 29.08
CA ILE A 515 -4.88 -17.93 30.47
C ILE A 515 -5.77 -19.16 30.45
N ASP A 516 -5.18 -20.34 30.69
CA ASP A 516 -5.86 -21.63 30.48
C ASP A 516 -6.98 -21.90 31.49
N THR A 517 -6.82 -21.43 32.73
CA THR A 517 -7.79 -21.60 33.83
C THR A 517 -7.97 -20.27 34.58
N PRO A 518 -8.61 -19.25 33.96
CA PRO A 518 -8.81 -17.97 34.62
C PRO A 518 -9.76 -18.15 35.81
N ALA A 519 -9.50 -17.46 36.92
CA ALA A 519 -10.54 -17.30 37.94
C ALA A 519 -11.61 -16.34 37.41
N ALA A 520 -12.88 -16.51 37.78
CA ALA A 520 -13.93 -15.59 37.36
C ALA A 520 -13.66 -14.14 37.82
N GLY A 521 -14.25 -13.17 37.12
CA GLY A 521 -14.19 -11.75 37.46
C GLY A 521 -13.15 -10.96 36.65
N GLN A 522 -12.75 -9.82 37.20
CA GLN A 522 -12.12 -8.74 36.43
C GLN A 522 -10.64 -8.97 36.07
N TYR A 523 -10.29 -8.63 34.83
CA TYR A 523 -8.92 -8.53 34.29
C TYR A 523 -8.79 -7.21 33.52
N THR A 524 -7.57 -6.68 33.44
CA THR A 524 -7.24 -5.53 32.59
C THR A 524 -6.41 -6.01 31.40
N ILE A 525 -6.81 -5.61 30.20
CA ILE A 525 -6.08 -5.84 28.95
C ILE A 525 -5.46 -4.51 28.55
N THR A 526 -4.15 -4.53 28.35
CA THR A 526 -3.35 -3.35 28.00
C THR A 526 -2.67 -3.59 26.66
N ILE A 527 -2.71 -2.61 25.76
CA ILE A 527 -1.96 -2.60 24.51
C ILE A 527 -1.09 -1.35 24.48
N SER A 528 0.22 -1.53 24.30
CA SER A 528 1.22 -0.47 24.15
C SER A 528 2.04 -0.68 22.89
N HIS A 529 2.98 0.22 22.60
CA HIS A 529 3.98 0.01 21.56
C HIS A 529 5.37 0.40 22.05
N LYS A 530 6.40 -0.10 21.37
CA LYS A 530 7.80 0.31 21.52
C LYS A 530 8.20 1.30 20.43
N GLY A 531 9.32 1.99 20.65
CA GLY A 531 9.94 2.87 19.67
C GLY A 531 9.04 3.99 19.12
N THR A 532 9.20 4.27 17.83
CA THR A 532 8.41 5.26 17.09
C THR A 532 7.58 4.55 16.04
N LEU A 533 6.25 4.69 16.12
CA LEU A 533 5.34 4.26 15.07
C LEU A 533 5.63 5.10 13.82
N VAL A 534 6.04 4.45 12.72
CA VAL A 534 6.59 5.14 11.53
C VAL A 534 5.62 6.16 10.94
N THR A 535 4.31 5.88 11.00
CA THR A 535 3.22 6.76 10.54
C THR A 535 2.56 7.57 11.66
N GLY A 536 3.13 7.61 12.87
CA GLY A 536 2.57 8.29 14.04
C GLY A 536 1.37 7.57 14.70
N SER A 537 0.80 6.56 14.04
CA SER A 537 -0.16 5.61 14.63
C SER A 537 -0.10 4.26 13.92
N GLN A 538 -0.63 3.22 14.57
CA GLN A 538 -0.84 1.87 14.02
C GLN A 538 -2.27 1.39 14.29
N LYS A 539 -2.95 0.93 13.24
CA LYS A 539 -4.28 0.30 13.32
C LYS A 539 -4.13 -1.20 13.63
N TYR A 540 -4.92 -1.73 14.57
CA TYR A 540 -4.86 -3.13 14.99
C TYR A 540 -6.25 -3.72 15.24
N SER A 541 -6.38 -5.03 15.09
CA SER A 541 -7.57 -5.79 15.51
C SER A 541 -7.37 -6.29 16.94
N LEU A 542 -8.42 -6.27 17.76
CA LEU A 542 -8.42 -6.85 19.11
C LEU A 542 -9.52 -7.91 19.21
N ILE A 543 -9.13 -9.14 19.55
CA ILE A 543 -10.03 -10.28 19.68
C ILE A 543 -9.85 -10.91 21.07
N ILE A 544 -10.95 -11.09 21.80
CA ILE A 544 -10.95 -11.65 23.15
C ILE A 544 -12.04 -12.71 23.25
N THR A 545 -11.75 -13.88 23.84
CA THR A 545 -12.74 -14.94 24.13
C THR A 545 -12.63 -15.41 25.58
N GLY A 546 -13.71 -16.00 26.11
CA GLY A 546 -13.81 -16.40 27.52
C GLY A 546 -14.38 -15.31 28.44
N LEU A 547 -15.11 -14.35 27.87
CA LEU A 547 -15.74 -13.26 28.60
C LEU A 547 -17.10 -13.64 29.18
N SER A 548 -17.60 -12.80 30.09
CA SER A 548 -18.96 -12.82 30.61
C SER A 548 -19.47 -11.40 30.82
N SER A 549 -20.41 -10.97 29.99
CA SER A 549 -21.11 -9.67 30.04
C SER A 549 -22.62 -9.87 29.88
N THR A 550 -23.43 -8.97 30.44
CA THR A 550 -24.90 -9.03 30.42
C THR A 550 -25.56 -8.20 29.32
N PHE A 551 -24.79 -7.35 28.62
CA PHE A 551 -25.23 -6.63 27.43
C PHE A 551 -24.09 -6.39 26.44
N ALA A 552 -24.42 -6.06 25.20
CA ALA A 552 -23.46 -5.74 24.15
C ALA A 552 -23.94 -4.57 23.30
N LEU A 553 -22.99 -3.80 22.76
CA LEU A 553 -23.21 -2.76 21.76
C LEU A 553 -22.44 -3.11 20.48
N ASN A 554 -23.17 -3.34 19.38
CA ASN A 554 -22.58 -3.75 18.11
C ASN A 554 -23.02 -2.79 17.00
N SER A 555 -22.08 -2.06 16.39
CA SER A 555 -22.43 -1.06 15.38
C SER A 555 -22.80 -1.70 14.05
N THR A 556 -23.87 -1.21 13.42
CA THR A 556 -24.26 -1.53 12.04
C THR A 556 -23.95 -0.40 11.06
N SER A 557 -23.33 0.68 11.55
CA SER A 557 -22.81 1.78 10.74
C SER A 557 -21.32 1.57 10.44
N GLY A 558 -20.94 1.85 9.20
CA GLY A 558 -19.55 2.09 8.85
C GLY A 558 -19.02 3.39 9.47
N ASP A 559 -17.71 3.59 9.36
CA ASP A 559 -17.06 4.86 9.67
C ASP A 559 -17.69 6.00 8.84
N GLN A 560 -17.71 7.21 9.40
CA GLN A 560 -18.38 8.35 8.77
C GLN A 560 -17.35 9.36 8.26
N LEU A 561 -17.57 9.84 7.04
CA LEU A 561 -16.76 10.87 6.40
C LEU A 561 -17.72 11.92 5.83
N LEU A 562 -17.73 13.10 6.46
CA LEU A 562 -18.81 14.08 6.34
C LEU A 562 -18.29 15.51 6.18
N CYS A 563 -19.17 16.39 5.73
CA CYS A 563 -18.94 17.83 5.79
C CYS A 563 -19.39 18.41 7.14
N ALA A 564 -18.71 19.47 7.60
CA ALA A 564 -18.94 20.09 8.91
C ALA A 564 -20.37 20.67 9.10
N ASN A 565 -21.14 20.85 8.03
CA ASN A 565 -22.55 21.25 8.05
C ASN A 565 -23.54 20.08 8.21
N GLU A 566 -23.06 18.84 8.24
CA GLU A 566 -23.86 17.62 8.38
C GLU A 566 -23.84 17.09 9.84
N ASN A 567 -24.68 16.08 10.12
CA ASN A 567 -24.69 15.36 11.40
C ASN A 567 -24.25 13.91 11.19
N ALA A 568 -23.33 13.42 12.04
CA ALA A 568 -22.92 12.01 11.97
C ALA A 568 -23.95 11.12 12.67
N THR A 569 -24.38 10.04 12.02
CA THR A 569 -25.38 9.12 12.59
C THR A 569 -24.85 7.70 12.62
N TYR A 570 -24.78 7.13 13.83
CA TYR A 570 -24.31 5.76 14.06
C TYR A 570 -25.44 4.92 14.68
N THR A 571 -25.76 3.79 14.05
CA THR A 571 -26.71 2.82 14.60
C THR A 571 -25.96 1.67 15.26
N PHE A 572 -26.45 1.24 16.41
CA PHE A 572 -25.94 0.10 17.15
C PHE A 572 -27.09 -0.85 17.50
N ASN A 573 -26.85 -2.14 17.31
CA ASN A 573 -27.64 -3.20 17.90
C ASN A 573 -27.23 -3.34 19.37
N TYR A 574 -28.15 -3.02 20.27
CA TYR A 574 -28.06 -3.34 21.68
C TYR A 574 -28.65 -4.74 21.91
N THR A 575 -27.85 -5.65 22.46
CA THR A 575 -28.28 -7.00 22.85
C THR A 575 -28.17 -7.13 24.36
N GLN A 576 -29.16 -7.73 25.01
CA GLN A 576 -29.16 -7.94 26.45
C GLN A 576 -29.44 -9.41 26.78
N SER A 577 -28.62 -9.98 27.67
CA SER A 577 -28.75 -11.35 28.21
C SER A 577 -29.17 -11.37 29.69
N GLY A 578 -28.98 -10.27 30.43
CA GLY A 578 -29.41 -10.10 31.82
C GLY A 578 -30.68 -9.25 32.00
N GLY A 579 -31.00 -8.93 33.26
CA GLY A 579 -32.00 -7.90 33.59
C GLY A 579 -31.41 -6.48 33.61
N GLY A 580 -32.22 -5.47 33.97
CA GLY A 580 -31.76 -4.09 34.16
C GLY A 580 -31.99 -3.17 32.95
N THR A 581 -31.57 -1.91 33.09
CA THR A 581 -31.69 -0.86 32.06
C THR A 581 -30.31 -0.28 31.78
N THR A 582 -29.86 -0.34 30.53
CA THR A 582 -28.62 0.26 30.06
C THR A 582 -28.88 1.67 29.58
N SER A 583 -28.19 2.64 30.15
CA SER A 583 -28.16 4.05 29.74
C SER A 583 -27.03 4.30 28.75
N PHE A 584 -27.22 5.22 27.80
CA PHE A 584 -26.22 5.54 26.78
C PHE A 584 -25.66 6.95 26.93
N SER A 585 -24.36 7.08 26.72
CA SER A 585 -23.59 8.33 26.74
C SER A 585 -22.50 8.29 25.67
N ALA A 586 -21.87 9.43 25.39
CA ALA A 586 -20.83 9.52 24.37
C ALA A 586 -19.43 9.69 24.98
N SER A 587 -18.43 9.17 24.29
CA SER A 587 -17.00 9.30 24.59
C SER A 587 -16.25 9.77 23.34
N GLY A 588 -15.05 10.34 23.50
CA GLY A 588 -14.17 10.71 22.37
C GLY A 588 -14.71 11.78 21.40
N LEU A 589 -15.74 12.54 21.77
CA LEU A 589 -16.30 13.58 20.91
C LEU A 589 -15.27 14.72 20.67
N PRO A 590 -15.17 15.25 19.44
CA PRO A 590 -14.36 16.44 19.17
C PRO A 590 -14.90 17.67 19.92
N ALA A 591 -14.01 18.59 20.27
CA ALA A 591 -14.37 19.82 20.96
C ALA A 591 -15.39 20.64 20.14
N GLY A 592 -16.51 21.01 20.79
CA GLY A 592 -17.62 21.72 20.15
C GLY A 592 -18.75 20.82 19.62
N ALA A 593 -18.52 19.52 19.44
CA ALA A 593 -19.57 18.57 19.09
C ALA A 593 -20.38 18.11 20.31
N SER A 594 -21.61 17.66 20.06
CA SER A 594 -22.48 17.03 21.05
C SER A 594 -23.15 15.80 20.47
N ALA A 595 -23.52 14.82 21.32
CA ALA A 595 -24.20 13.61 20.89
C ALA A 595 -25.56 13.46 21.59
N SER A 596 -26.51 12.88 20.86
CA SER A 596 -27.85 12.53 21.35
C SER A 596 -28.17 11.07 21.00
N PHE A 597 -29.01 10.43 21.81
CA PHE A 597 -29.30 9.00 21.71
C PHE A 597 -30.80 8.75 21.60
N ASN A 598 -31.21 7.96 20.63
CA ASN A 598 -32.60 7.55 20.45
C ASN A 598 -32.73 6.01 20.37
N PRO A 599 -33.35 5.34 21.36
CA PRO A 599 -33.70 5.87 22.69
C PRO A 599 -32.45 6.14 23.55
N PRO A 600 -32.53 6.97 24.61
CA PRO A 600 -31.39 7.27 25.49
C PRO A 600 -31.03 6.11 26.45
N SER A 601 -31.90 5.10 26.56
CA SER A 601 -31.66 3.88 27.33
C SER A 601 -32.50 2.73 26.79
N ARG A 602 -32.11 1.48 27.08
CA ARG A 602 -32.87 0.27 26.77
C ARG A 602 -32.83 -0.75 27.91
N ASN A 603 -33.91 -1.50 28.05
CA ASN A 603 -34.08 -2.62 28.98
C ASN A 603 -34.45 -3.95 28.26
N THR A 604 -34.38 -3.93 26.93
CA THR A 604 -34.65 -5.04 26.02
C THR A 604 -33.83 -4.83 24.74
N SER A 605 -33.42 -5.93 24.10
CA SER A 605 -32.64 -5.90 22.86
C SER A 605 -33.32 -5.08 21.75
N GLY A 606 -32.54 -4.53 20.84
CA GLY A 606 -32.98 -3.72 19.69
C GLY A 606 -32.02 -2.58 19.39
N THR A 607 -32.43 -1.65 18.52
CA THR A 607 -31.53 -0.58 18.03
C THR A 607 -31.42 0.62 18.98
N VAL A 608 -30.25 1.25 18.99
CA VAL A 608 -30.03 2.62 19.45
C VAL A 608 -29.30 3.39 18.36
N THR A 609 -29.72 4.64 18.13
CA THR A 609 -29.05 5.55 17.20
C THR A 609 -28.38 6.68 17.99
N MET A 610 -27.07 6.86 17.78
CA MET A 610 -26.30 8.01 18.23
C MET A 610 -26.21 9.04 17.10
N THR A 611 -26.66 10.27 17.34
CA THR A 611 -26.52 11.39 16.40
C THR A 611 -25.57 12.43 16.98
N VAL A 612 -24.43 12.63 16.32
CA VAL A 612 -23.43 13.66 16.65
C VAL A 612 -23.71 14.91 15.83
N THR A 613 -23.77 16.05 16.50
CA THR A 613 -24.14 17.37 15.96
C THR A 613 -23.13 18.44 16.40
N GLY A 614 -23.22 19.65 15.84
CA GLY A 614 -22.32 20.75 16.19
C GLY A 614 -20.99 20.75 15.44
N LEU A 615 -20.87 19.96 14.36
CA LEU A 615 -19.63 19.74 13.63
C LEU A 615 -19.08 21.01 12.93
N ALA A 616 -19.91 22.06 12.77
CA ALA A 616 -19.55 23.29 12.05
C ALA A 616 -18.34 24.05 12.64
N ASN A 617 -18.11 23.90 13.95
CA ASN A 617 -16.99 24.52 14.67
C ASN A 617 -15.86 23.54 15.00
N VAL A 618 -15.97 22.28 14.55
CA VAL A 618 -14.94 21.25 14.77
C VAL A 618 -13.80 21.46 13.77
N THR A 619 -12.56 21.33 14.23
CA THR A 619 -11.37 21.38 13.38
C THR A 619 -11.39 20.21 12.37
N PRO A 620 -11.08 20.43 11.08
CA PRO A 620 -11.01 19.35 10.11
C PRO A 620 -9.95 18.30 10.47
N GLY A 621 -10.37 17.04 10.54
CA GLY A 621 -9.56 15.96 11.08
C GLY A 621 -10.32 14.64 11.25
N GLU A 622 -9.63 13.63 11.76
CA GLU A 622 -10.17 12.31 12.09
C GLU A 622 -10.31 12.17 13.61
N TYR A 623 -11.45 11.65 14.05
CA TYR A 623 -11.82 11.50 15.46
C TYR A 623 -12.39 10.11 15.72
N PHE A 624 -12.12 9.56 16.91
CA PHE A 624 -12.68 8.28 17.36
C PHE A 624 -13.83 8.54 18.33
N VAL A 625 -15.06 8.57 17.83
CA VAL A 625 -16.26 8.86 18.62
C VAL A 625 -16.86 7.56 19.15
N GLY A 626 -17.16 7.52 20.45
CA GLY A 626 -17.59 6.32 21.15
C GLY A 626 -19.01 6.41 21.70
N ILE A 627 -19.75 5.30 21.63
CA ILE A 627 -20.94 5.08 22.47
C ILE A 627 -20.52 4.31 23.73
N THR A 628 -20.96 4.77 24.88
CA THR A 628 -20.75 4.14 26.19
C THR A 628 -22.09 3.71 26.77
N GLY A 629 -22.30 2.41 26.91
CA GLY A 629 -23.45 1.82 27.62
C GLY A 629 -23.10 1.52 29.06
N ASN A 630 -23.99 1.83 30.00
CA ASN A 630 -23.84 1.52 31.43
C ASN A 630 -25.17 1.03 32.02
N ASN A 631 -25.17 -0.18 32.57
CA ASN A 631 -26.33 -0.85 33.19
C ASN A 631 -26.36 -0.77 34.74
N GLY A 632 -25.41 -0.06 35.34
CA GLY A 632 -25.21 0.07 36.79
C GLY A 632 -24.22 -0.94 37.40
N THR A 633 -23.89 -2.02 36.70
CA THR A 633 -22.95 -3.07 37.17
C THR A 633 -21.70 -3.21 36.30
N GLU A 634 -21.81 -2.94 35.01
CA GLU A 634 -20.70 -2.95 34.06
C GLU A 634 -20.88 -1.83 33.00
N THR A 635 -19.84 -1.60 32.21
CA THR A 635 -19.81 -0.54 31.20
C THR A 635 -19.06 -1.02 29.97
N GLU A 636 -19.65 -0.81 28.79
CA GLU A 636 -19.07 -1.14 27.50
C GLU A 636 -18.94 0.16 26.68
N THR A 637 -17.77 0.41 26.09
CA THR A 637 -17.55 1.54 25.18
C THR A 637 -17.09 1.04 23.81
N ARG A 638 -17.72 1.53 22.74
CA ARG A 638 -17.41 1.15 21.35
C ARG A 638 -17.18 2.38 20.51
N PHE A 639 -16.03 2.43 19.82
CA PHE A 639 -15.64 3.55 18.98
C PHE A 639 -15.96 3.32 17.49
N LYS A 640 -16.12 4.42 16.77
CA LYS A 640 -16.18 4.51 15.32
C LYS A 640 -15.43 5.74 14.83
N THR A 641 -14.92 5.69 13.61
CA THR A 641 -14.20 6.83 13.02
C THR A 641 -15.20 7.88 12.54
N LEU A 642 -14.86 9.14 12.77
CA LEU A 642 -15.53 10.34 12.29
C LEU A 642 -14.49 11.26 11.63
N ARG A 643 -14.48 11.30 10.30
CA ARG A 643 -13.65 12.24 9.52
C ARG A 643 -14.50 13.43 9.09
N ILE A 644 -14.03 14.64 9.40
CA ILE A 644 -14.74 15.90 9.15
C ILE A 644 -13.91 16.77 8.22
N PHE A 645 -14.54 17.22 7.14
CA PHE A 645 -14.03 18.26 6.23
C PHE A 645 -14.86 19.54 6.32
N ASN A 646 -14.26 20.68 6.01
CA ASN A 646 -14.90 21.99 5.99
C ASN A 646 -14.70 22.66 4.62
N ALA A 647 -15.75 23.30 4.10
CA ALA A 647 -15.73 24.02 2.83
C ALA A 647 -14.80 25.26 2.84
N SER A 648 -14.41 25.75 4.02
CA SER A 648 -13.42 26.82 4.18
C SER A 648 -11.99 26.24 4.18
N LEU A 649 -11.37 26.18 3.00
CA LEU A 649 -9.96 25.81 2.87
C LEU A 649 -9.07 27.06 2.91
N GLN A 650 -8.06 27.03 3.77
CA GLN A 650 -7.09 28.11 3.91
C GLN A 650 -5.97 28.00 2.86
N PRO A 651 -5.33 29.13 2.47
CA PRO A 651 -4.14 29.12 1.61
C PRO A 651 -3.02 28.27 2.22
N LEU A 652 -2.32 27.52 1.36
CA LEU A 652 -1.26 26.61 1.80
C LEU A 652 0.08 27.34 1.98
N THR A 653 0.90 26.81 2.88
CA THR A 653 2.32 27.19 2.97
C THR A 653 3.09 26.46 1.87
N LEU A 654 3.77 27.22 1.01
CA LEU A 654 4.64 26.69 -0.04
C LEU A 654 6.09 26.62 0.49
N ASN A 655 6.84 25.59 0.09
CA ASN A 655 8.18 25.30 0.63
C ASN A 655 9.28 25.46 -0.42
N SER A 656 9.09 24.90 -1.62
CA SER A 656 10.09 24.88 -2.70
C SER A 656 9.39 24.91 -4.08
N PRO A 657 9.94 25.60 -5.09
CA PRO A 657 11.00 26.60 -4.99
C PRO A 657 10.66 27.73 -4.02
N SER A 658 11.67 28.37 -3.44
CA SER A 658 11.46 29.55 -2.59
C SER A 658 10.94 30.74 -3.41
N ASN A 659 10.21 31.67 -2.78
CA ASN A 659 9.61 32.78 -3.51
C ASN A 659 10.68 33.73 -4.08
N GLY A 660 10.67 33.91 -5.40
CA GLY A 660 11.68 34.67 -6.14
C GLY A 660 12.97 33.90 -6.41
N GLN A 661 12.97 32.56 -6.30
CA GLN A 661 14.15 31.75 -6.57
C GLN A 661 14.55 31.85 -8.04
N THR A 662 15.82 32.15 -8.32
CA THR A 662 16.36 32.32 -9.66
C THR A 662 17.32 31.18 -10.03
N GLY A 663 17.50 30.96 -11.33
CA GLY A 663 18.46 29.97 -11.83
C GLY A 663 17.99 28.53 -11.65
N LEU A 664 16.68 28.28 -11.78
CA LEU A 664 16.15 26.92 -11.92
C LEU A 664 16.28 26.40 -13.35
N SER A 665 16.25 25.08 -13.50
CA SER A 665 16.16 24.41 -14.80
C SER A 665 14.81 24.64 -15.49
N THR A 666 14.67 24.12 -16.72
CA THR A 666 13.40 23.92 -17.42
C THR A 666 12.50 22.86 -16.77
N SER A 667 12.98 22.18 -15.72
CA SER A 667 12.16 21.41 -14.76
C SER A 667 12.39 21.84 -13.30
N ALA A 668 11.35 21.70 -12.46
CA ALA A 668 11.39 22.03 -11.04
C ALA A 668 10.41 21.19 -10.20
N VAL A 669 10.79 20.86 -8.97
CA VAL A 669 9.91 20.16 -8.01
C VAL A 669 9.23 21.16 -7.06
N LEU A 670 7.93 21.34 -7.26
CA LEU A 670 7.05 22.13 -6.39
C LEU A 670 6.72 21.32 -5.13
N ARG A 671 6.82 21.92 -3.94
CA ARG A 671 6.53 21.29 -2.64
C ARG A 671 5.77 22.23 -1.71
N TRP A 672 4.79 21.70 -0.98
CA TRP A 672 3.97 22.43 -0.02
C TRP A 672 3.70 21.61 1.26
N ASN A 673 3.21 22.25 2.31
CA ASN A 673 2.76 21.57 3.52
C ASN A 673 1.41 20.86 3.26
N ALA A 674 1.28 19.59 3.67
CA ALA A 674 0.03 18.85 3.62
C ALA A 674 -1.04 19.46 4.55
N ASN A 675 -2.31 19.38 4.18
CA ASN A 675 -3.44 19.98 4.90
C ASN A 675 -4.49 18.92 5.25
N SER A 676 -4.85 18.78 6.54
CA SER A 676 -5.87 17.83 6.98
C SER A 676 -7.27 18.11 6.41
N ASN A 677 -7.53 19.33 5.96
CA ASN A 677 -8.77 19.72 5.32
C ASN A 677 -8.74 19.53 3.77
N ALA A 678 -7.70 18.95 3.18
CA ALA A 678 -7.61 18.71 1.75
C ALA A 678 -7.67 17.20 1.43
N GLU A 679 -8.34 16.86 0.33
CA GLU A 679 -8.32 15.52 -0.29
C GLU A 679 -7.49 15.54 -1.58
N THR A 680 -7.46 16.67 -2.29
CA THR A 680 -6.66 16.90 -3.50
C THR A 680 -6.11 18.31 -3.56
N TYR A 681 -5.17 18.54 -4.48
CA TYR A 681 -4.51 19.82 -4.74
C TYR A 681 -4.49 20.08 -6.25
N THR A 682 -5.04 21.20 -6.70
CA THR A 682 -4.82 21.70 -8.06
C THR A 682 -3.55 22.54 -8.09
N VAL A 683 -2.59 22.11 -8.90
CA VAL A 683 -1.29 22.73 -9.11
C VAL A 683 -1.37 23.64 -10.32
N GLN A 684 -1.12 24.93 -10.14
CA GLN A 684 -1.11 25.90 -11.23
C GLN A 684 0.24 26.60 -11.34
N ALA A 685 0.78 26.67 -12.55
CA ALA A 685 1.93 27.49 -12.90
C ALA A 685 1.62 28.31 -14.17
N SER A 686 2.09 29.55 -14.22
CA SER A 686 1.82 30.50 -15.31
C SER A 686 2.98 31.47 -15.51
N THR A 687 3.17 31.98 -16.72
CA THR A 687 4.07 33.12 -16.99
C THR A 687 3.41 34.48 -16.69
N ASP A 688 2.11 34.49 -16.38
CA ASP A 688 1.32 35.65 -16.00
C ASP A 688 0.91 35.56 -14.51
N SER A 689 1.22 36.60 -13.74
CA SER A 689 0.88 36.69 -12.31
C SER A 689 -0.62 36.74 -12.03
N SER A 690 -1.45 37.08 -13.03
CA SER A 690 -2.91 36.99 -12.92
C SER A 690 -3.46 35.58 -13.15
N PHE A 691 -2.64 34.65 -13.63
CA PHE A 691 -3.01 33.29 -14.05
C PHE A 691 -4.10 33.27 -15.15
N SER A 692 -4.13 34.27 -16.05
CA SER A 692 -5.08 34.30 -17.17
C SER A 692 -4.77 33.25 -18.24
N THR A 693 -3.49 32.88 -18.36
CA THR A 693 -2.99 31.71 -19.09
C THR A 693 -2.37 30.75 -18.08
N LEU A 694 -2.32 29.45 -18.39
CA LEU A 694 -1.74 28.43 -17.51
C LEU A 694 -0.77 27.58 -18.31
N ALA A 695 0.46 27.43 -17.81
CA ALA A 695 1.45 26.49 -18.31
C ALA A 695 1.28 25.10 -17.68
N VAL A 696 0.80 25.06 -16.42
CA VAL A 696 0.39 23.84 -15.70
C VAL A 696 -0.97 24.07 -15.06
N ASN A 697 -1.85 23.07 -15.13
CA ASN A 697 -3.14 23.05 -14.43
C ASN A 697 -3.53 21.59 -14.10
N GLU A 698 -2.74 20.95 -13.25
CA GLU A 698 -2.87 19.52 -12.93
C GLU A 698 -3.45 19.29 -11.54
N THR A 699 -3.95 18.08 -11.27
CA THR A 699 -4.46 17.71 -9.93
C THR A 699 -3.66 16.54 -9.37
N THR A 700 -3.29 16.64 -8.09
CA THR A 700 -2.58 15.58 -7.35
C THR A 700 -3.12 15.45 -5.93
N THR A 701 -2.93 14.27 -5.32
CA THR A 701 -3.19 13.98 -3.90
C THR A 701 -1.95 14.22 -3.02
N LEU A 702 -0.76 14.20 -3.63
CA LEU A 702 0.52 14.37 -2.94
C LEU A 702 0.77 15.85 -2.61
N ASN A 703 1.65 16.12 -1.66
CA ASN A 703 2.11 17.48 -1.33
C ASN A 703 3.36 17.93 -2.14
N ARG A 704 3.56 17.30 -3.31
CA ARG A 704 4.66 17.57 -4.25
C ARG A 704 4.20 17.39 -5.70
N PHE A 705 4.80 18.12 -6.62
CA PHE A 705 4.56 17.98 -8.06
C PHE A 705 5.81 18.40 -8.86
N THR A 706 6.24 17.59 -9.83
CA THR A 706 7.34 17.96 -10.74
C THR A 706 6.76 18.62 -11.98
N VAL A 707 7.16 19.86 -12.26
CA VAL A 707 6.87 20.54 -13.53
C VAL A 707 8.07 20.39 -14.46
N THR A 708 7.81 20.12 -15.75
CA THR A 708 8.79 19.96 -16.82
C THR A 708 8.38 20.84 -18.03
N GLY A 709 9.25 20.97 -19.02
CA GLY A 709 8.95 21.70 -20.27
C GLY A 709 8.82 23.21 -20.11
N LEU A 710 9.38 23.79 -19.05
CA LEU A 710 9.39 25.24 -18.84
C LEU A 710 10.32 25.92 -19.87
N GLN A 711 10.00 27.15 -20.24
CA GLN A 711 10.86 27.97 -21.10
C GLN A 711 12.05 28.49 -20.30
N GLN A 712 13.24 28.57 -20.91
CA GLN A 712 14.43 29.19 -20.31
C GLN A 712 14.26 30.71 -20.14
N SER A 713 15.03 31.32 -19.22
CA SER A 713 15.01 32.77 -18.95
C SER A 713 13.62 33.37 -18.72
N THR A 714 12.71 32.59 -18.11
CA THR A 714 11.29 32.90 -18.01
C THR A 714 10.86 32.88 -16.54
N ARG A 715 10.13 33.93 -16.13
CA ARG A 715 9.48 33.99 -14.82
C ARG A 715 8.20 33.17 -14.83
N TYR A 716 8.05 32.31 -13.84
CA TYR A 716 6.82 31.58 -13.55
C TYR A 716 6.27 31.97 -12.18
N PHE A 717 4.96 32.15 -12.12
CA PHE A 717 4.16 32.27 -10.90
C PHE A 717 3.44 30.95 -10.68
N TRP A 718 3.45 30.42 -9.46
CA TRP A 718 2.79 29.17 -9.13
C TRP A 718 2.00 29.29 -7.83
N ARG A 719 0.89 28.54 -7.77
CA ARG A 719 -0.01 28.45 -6.62
C ARG A 719 -0.60 27.06 -6.52
N ILE A 720 -0.96 26.67 -5.29
CA ILE A 720 -1.63 25.41 -5.01
C ILE A 720 -3.00 25.70 -4.42
N ILE A 721 -4.04 25.12 -5.03
CA ILE A 721 -5.43 25.27 -4.60
C ILE A 721 -5.87 23.93 -3.99
N PRO A 722 -6.00 23.82 -2.65
CA PRO A 722 -6.52 22.61 -2.03
C PRO A 722 -8.01 22.44 -2.33
N SER A 723 -8.48 21.21 -2.39
CA SER A 723 -9.89 20.87 -2.57
C SER A 723 -10.30 19.66 -1.72
N ASN A 724 -11.57 19.62 -1.33
CA ASN A 724 -12.22 18.49 -0.68
C ASN A 724 -13.68 18.37 -1.16
N ARG A 725 -14.39 17.33 -0.74
CA ARG A 725 -15.81 17.08 -1.05
C ARG A 725 -16.80 18.17 -0.63
N CYS A 726 -16.40 19.04 0.30
CA CYS A 726 -17.23 20.14 0.82
C CYS A 726 -16.99 21.46 0.08
N GLY A 727 -15.86 21.61 -0.59
CA GLY A 727 -15.52 22.82 -1.35
C GLY A 727 -14.09 22.84 -1.88
N THR A 728 -13.84 23.80 -2.74
CA THR A 728 -12.52 24.09 -3.34
C THR A 728 -11.98 25.40 -2.77
N GLY A 729 -10.68 25.48 -2.52
CA GLY A 729 -10.01 26.69 -2.09
C GLY A 729 -10.16 27.84 -3.10
N VAL A 730 -10.17 29.08 -2.61
CA VAL A 730 -10.35 30.26 -3.47
C VAL A 730 -9.03 30.62 -4.14
N ALA A 731 -8.95 30.41 -5.46
CA ALA A 731 -7.77 30.67 -6.28
C ALA A 731 -7.23 32.11 -6.16
N ALA A 732 -8.12 33.09 -5.97
CA ALA A 732 -7.78 34.51 -5.83
C ALA A 732 -7.11 34.87 -4.49
N THR A 733 -7.17 33.99 -3.49
CA THR A 733 -6.53 34.17 -2.17
C THR A 733 -5.44 33.14 -1.89
N ALA A 734 -5.14 32.25 -2.84
CA ALA A 734 -4.09 31.26 -2.69
C ALA A 734 -2.70 31.93 -2.61
N THR A 735 -1.80 31.36 -1.81
CA THR A 735 -0.40 31.77 -1.76
C THR A 735 0.22 31.61 -3.15
N VAL A 736 0.76 32.71 -3.70
CA VAL A 736 1.50 32.70 -4.96
C VAL A 736 2.98 32.85 -4.66
N PHE A 737 3.79 31.90 -5.10
CA PHE A 737 5.25 32.05 -5.17
C PHE A 737 5.66 32.24 -6.63
N SER A 738 6.82 32.83 -6.84
CA SER A 738 7.44 32.97 -8.17
C SER A 738 8.81 32.31 -8.21
N PHE A 739 9.27 31.96 -9.40
CA PHE A 739 10.65 31.56 -9.67
C PHE A 739 11.04 31.92 -11.10
N ASP A 740 12.34 32.05 -11.35
CA ASP A 740 12.91 32.32 -12.68
C ASP A 740 13.74 31.12 -13.14
N THR A 741 13.41 30.59 -14.32
CA THR A 741 14.29 29.65 -15.02
C THR A 741 15.52 30.39 -15.53
N GLY A 742 16.68 29.75 -15.48
CA GLY A 742 17.93 30.34 -15.97
C GLY A 742 18.14 30.17 -17.48
N VAL A 743 19.35 30.50 -17.92
CA VAL A 743 19.90 30.03 -19.19
C VAL A 743 20.59 28.70 -18.92
N ILE A 744 20.25 27.67 -19.70
CA ILE A 744 20.95 26.38 -19.69
C ILE A 744 22.12 26.48 -20.65
N SER A 745 23.31 26.07 -20.22
CA SER A 745 24.53 26.06 -21.05
C SER A 745 25.24 24.71 -20.93
N CYS A 746 25.14 23.92 -21.99
CA CYS A 746 25.81 22.63 -22.15
C CYS A 746 27.26 22.85 -22.61
N ASP A 747 28.10 23.34 -21.70
CA ASP A 747 29.50 23.67 -21.96
C ASP A 747 30.49 23.06 -20.96
N GLN A 748 30.02 22.18 -20.07
CA GLN A 748 30.84 21.43 -19.12
C GLN A 748 30.76 19.93 -19.43
N SER A 749 31.91 19.27 -19.47
CA SER A 749 32.05 17.82 -19.52
C SER A 749 33.09 17.41 -18.50
N PHE A 750 32.81 16.36 -17.73
CA PHE A 750 33.68 15.82 -16.70
C PHE A 750 33.95 14.36 -17.01
N GLU A 751 35.21 13.96 -17.10
CA GLU A 751 35.62 12.57 -17.31
C GLU A 751 36.11 12.00 -15.98
N ALA A 752 35.76 10.75 -15.68
CA ALA A 752 36.39 10.03 -14.57
C ALA A 752 37.88 9.83 -14.84
N THR A 753 38.70 9.88 -13.79
CA THR A 753 40.16 9.68 -13.88
C THR A 753 40.67 8.51 -13.05
N ASP A 754 39.85 7.96 -12.17
CA ASP A 754 40.17 6.77 -11.36
C ASP A 754 39.31 5.59 -11.83
N TYR A 755 39.95 4.63 -12.47
CA TYR A 755 39.37 3.38 -12.93
C TYR A 755 39.91 2.18 -12.13
N SER A 756 40.45 2.40 -10.93
CA SER A 756 41.04 1.32 -10.11
C SER A 756 40.07 0.19 -9.77
N ASN A 757 38.77 0.52 -9.64
CA ASN A 757 37.68 -0.42 -9.39
C ASN A 757 36.72 -0.52 -10.61
N ALA A 758 37.22 -0.29 -11.83
CA ALA A 758 36.43 -0.34 -13.06
C ALA A 758 36.26 -1.74 -13.66
N PHE A 759 36.97 -2.75 -13.12
CA PHE A 759 36.94 -4.12 -13.60
C PHE A 759 35.75 -4.88 -13.01
N ILE A 760 35.08 -5.67 -13.85
CA ILE A 760 33.97 -6.54 -13.50
C ILE A 760 34.51 -7.97 -13.67
N ASP A 761 34.90 -8.59 -12.56
CA ASP A 761 35.33 -10.00 -12.50
C ASP A 761 34.25 -10.93 -13.06
N SER A 762 34.65 -12.05 -13.66
CA SER A 762 33.71 -13.00 -14.28
C SER A 762 33.07 -13.99 -13.31
N VAL A 763 32.57 -13.49 -12.18
CA VAL A 763 32.05 -14.26 -11.04
C VAL A 763 30.77 -13.61 -10.51
N ALA A 764 29.87 -14.42 -9.95
CA ALA A 764 28.59 -13.95 -9.41
C ALA A 764 28.77 -12.84 -8.36
N ASN A 765 27.87 -11.85 -8.37
CA ASN A 765 27.89 -10.66 -7.51
C ASN A 765 29.16 -9.81 -7.68
N SER A 766 29.71 -9.77 -8.89
CA SER A 766 30.76 -8.83 -9.27
C SER A 766 30.23 -7.40 -9.23
N SER A 767 31.11 -6.44 -8.96
CA SER A 767 30.74 -5.03 -8.99
C SER A 767 31.93 -4.16 -9.35
N ALA A 768 31.64 -3.11 -10.12
CA ALA A 768 32.59 -2.06 -10.45
C ALA A 768 32.04 -0.71 -9.98
N SER A 769 32.96 0.19 -9.61
CA SER A 769 32.60 1.51 -9.09
C SER A 769 33.62 2.52 -9.61
N VAL A 770 33.15 3.50 -10.38
CA VAL A 770 34.00 4.51 -11.02
C VAL A 770 33.60 5.90 -10.50
N PRO A 771 34.44 6.54 -9.67
CA PRO A 771 34.16 7.87 -9.15
C PRO A 771 34.58 8.97 -10.14
N LEU A 772 33.80 10.05 -10.14
CA LEU A 772 33.96 11.24 -10.96
C LEU A 772 33.67 12.47 -10.08
N THR A 773 34.63 13.37 -9.94
CA THR A 773 34.46 14.56 -9.11
C THR A 773 34.06 15.78 -9.96
N ILE A 774 32.87 16.32 -9.71
CA ILE A 774 32.42 17.59 -10.28
C ILE A 774 32.80 18.74 -9.33
N THR A 775 33.43 19.78 -9.87
CA THR A 775 33.72 21.04 -9.15
C THR A 775 33.46 22.23 -10.05
N GLY A 776 32.97 23.34 -9.47
CA GLY A 776 32.79 24.60 -10.19
C GLY A 776 31.68 25.51 -9.63
N GLY A 777 30.94 25.07 -8.62
CA GLY A 777 29.77 25.76 -8.09
C GLY A 777 28.57 25.68 -9.03
N TYR A 778 28.41 24.56 -9.75
CA TYR A 778 27.39 24.43 -10.79
C TYR A 778 26.04 23.96 -10.23
N THR A 779 24.96 24.53 -10.77
CA THR A 779 23.59 24.03 -10.58
C THR A 779 23.21 23.20 -11.81
N ILE A 780 22.70 22.00 -11.60
CA ILE A 780 22.27 21.08 -12.67
C ILE A 780 21.09 21.70 -13.41
N GLY A 781 21.27 22.00 -14.68
CA GLY A 781 20.20 22.35 -15.61
C GLY A 781 19.70 21.11 -16.33
N ASP A 782 20.65 20.35 -16.85
CA ASP A 782 20.43 19.04 -17.44
C ASP A 782 21.70 18.20 -17.25
N ILE A 783 21.57 16.88 -17.28
CA ILE A 783 22.68 15.98 -16.98
C ILE A 783 22.61 14.72 -17.85
N ASN A 784 23.63 14.55 -18.70
CA ASN A 784 23.77 13.40 -19.57
C ASN A 784 24.94 12.54 -19.11
N VAL A 785 24.73 11.22 -19.09
CA VAL A 785 25.72 10.26 -18.56
C VAL A 785 26.24 9.39 -19.69
N ASN A 786 27.49 9.63 -20.10
CA ASN A 786 28.16 8.83 -21.11
C ASN A 786 28.86 7.64 -20.44
N VAL A 787 28.60 6.44 -20.96
CA VAL A 787 29.29 5.23 -20.53
C VAL A 787 29.80 4.45 -21.74
N ASN A 788 31.02 3.95 -21.63
CA ASN A 788 31.55 2.92 -22.51
C ASN A 788 31.98 1.75 -21.64
N ILE A 789 31.34 0.59 -21.81
CA ILE A 789 31.64 -0.61 -21.05
C ILE A 789 31.86 -1.76 -22.03
N THR A 790 33.03 -2.37 -21.96
CA THR A 790 33.26 -3.67 -22.58
C THR A 790 32.80 -4.71 -21.60
N HIS A 791 31.73 -5.42 -21.91
CA HIS A 791 31.19 -6.52 -21.10
C HIS A 791 30.44 -7.46 -22.05
N THR A 792 30.58 -8.76 -21.82
CA THR A 792 29.97 -9.80 -22.66
C THR A 792 28.62 -10.13 -22.02
N TYR A 793 27.51 -9.87 -22.70
CA TYR A 793 26.14 -9.86 -22.14
C TYR A 793 25.84 -8.70 -21.18
N ILE A 794 25.59 -7.50 -21.73
CA ILE A 794 25.21 -6.32 -20.92
C ILE A 794 23.84 -6.43 -20.21
N GLN A 795 23.07 -7.49 -20.47
CA GLN A 795 21.89 -7.88 -19.69
C GLN A 795 22.22 -8.24 -18.25
N ASP A 796 23.46 -8.60 -17.96
CA ASP A 796 23.79 -9.07 -16.62
C ASP A 796 24.08 -7.87 -15.67
N MET A 797 24.22 -6.65 -16.20
CA MET A 797 24.54 -5.46 -15.42
C MET A 797 23.32 -4.58 -15.03
N THR A 798 23.31 -4.11 -13.78
CA THR A 798 22.56 -2.92 -13.35
C THR A 798 23.51 -1.74 -13.16
N LEU A 799 23.27 -0.64 -13.89
CA LEU A 799 24.02 0.61 -13.82
C LEU A 799 23.26 1.64 -12.99
N THR A 800 23.90 2.16 -11.95
CA THR A 800 23.33 3.17 -11.05
C THR A 800 24.26 4.37 -10.96
N LEU A 801 23.74 5.57 -11.26
CA LEU A 801 24.40 6.83 -10.94
C LEU A 801 24.07 7.23 -9.50
N GLN A 802 25.10 7.33 -8.66
CA GLN A 802 24.98 7.88 -7.32
C GLN A 802 25.49 9.32 -7.29
N GLY A 803 24.65 10.24 -6.81
CA GLY A 803 25.02 11.64 -6.60
C GLY A 803 25.77 11.90 -5.28
N PRO A 804 26.33 13.11 -5.11
CA PRO A 804 27.15 13.43 -3.95
C PRO A 804 26.35 13.52 -2.64
N ALA A 805 27.04 13.26 -1.53
CA ALA A 805 26.48 13.35 -0.17
C ALA A 805 25.94 14.76 0.17
N SER A 806 26.45 15.81 -0.50
CA SER A 806 25.99 17.20 -0.39
C SER A 806 24.51 17.39 -0.74
N ILE A 807 23.98 16.55 -1.65
CA ILE A 807 22.57 16.55 -2.07
C ILE A 807 21.80 15.33 -1.53
N GLY A 808 22.37 14.62 -0.56
CA GLY A 808 21.76 13.47 0.11
C GLY A 808 21.98 12.12 -0.58
N SER A 809 22.98 12.02 -1.47
CA SER A 809 23.31 10.81 -2.24
C SER A 809 22.11 10.17 -2.97
N PRO A 810 21.42 10.92 -3.86
CA PRO A 810 20.38 10.36 -4.71
C PRO A 810 20.94 9.25 -5.59
N SER A 811 20.12 8.26 -5.88
CA SER A 811 20.46 7.07 -6.65
C SER A 811 19.51 6.99 -7.84
N ILE A 812 20.04 7.05 -9.05
CA ILE A 812 19.29 6.98 -10.32
C ILE A 812 19.71 5.71 -11.05
N VAL A 813 18.78 4.78 -11.30
CA VAL A 813 19.07 3.61 -12.13
C VAL A 813 19.07 4.04 -13.60
N LEU A 814 20.23 3.94 -14.24
CA LEU A 814 20.38 4.26 -15.67
C LEU A 814 19.87 3.11 -16.53
N MET A 815 20.28 1.88 -16.20
CA MET A 815 19.86 0.66 -16.87
C MET A 815 19.79 -0.46 -15.84
N ARG A 816 18.78 -1.33 -15.99
CA ARG A 816 18.65 -2.55 -15.19
C ARG A 816 18.48 -3.75 -16.11
N GLU A 817 19.61 -4.39 -16.41
CA GLU A 817 19.66 -5.71 -17.03
C GLU A 817 18.92 -5.80 -18.40
N ALA A 818 19.19 -4.81 -19.26
CA ALA A 818 18.56 -4.69 -20.59
C ALA A 818 19.41 -5.37 -21.69
N CYS A 819 18.88 -5.45 -22.91
CA CYS A 819 19.61 -5.87 -24.11
C CYS A 819 19.94 -7.36 -24.35
N GLY A 820 19.54 -8.32 -23.52
CA GLY A 820 19.73 -9.75 -23.81
C GLY A 820 21.21 -10.18 -23.95
N ASP A 821 21.43 -11.26 -24.72
CA ASP A 821 22.76 -11.85 -25.04
C ASP A 821 23.70 -10.93 -25.87
N ASN A 822 23.53 -9.60 -25.84
CA ASN A 822 24.29 -8.68 -26.67
C ASN A 822 25.49 -8.06 -25.91
N ASP A 823 26.59 -7.84 -26.65
CA ASP A 823 27.87 -7.43 -26.09
C ASP A 823 28.11 -5.93 -26.17
N ASN A 824 28.74 -5.40 -25.12
CA ASN A 824 29.27 -4.05 -24.99
C ASN A 824 28.25 -2.91 -25.16
N MET A 825 28.58 -1.75 -24.58
CA MET A 825 27.79 -0.53 -24.71
C MET A 825 28.69 0.69 -24.86
N ASP A 826 28.25 1.66 -25.65
CA ASP A 826 28.91 2.94 -25.89
C ASP A 826 27.82 4.00 -26.16
N CYS A 827 27.18 4.46 -25.07
CA CYS A 827 25.94 5.22 -25.13
C CYS A 827 25.89 6.38 -24.12
N THR A 828 25.00 7.33 -24.40
CA THR A 828 24.69 8.48 -23.56
C THR A 828 23.29 8.30 -22.98
N TYR A 829 23.17 8.25 -21.66
CA TYR A 829 21.87 8.33 -21.00
C TYR A 829 21.40 9.79 -20.91
N ASP A 830 20.18 10.02 -21.36
CA ASP A 830 19.51 11.32 -21.48
C ASP A 830 17.99 11.06 -21.40
N ASP A 831 17.22 11.92 -20.71
CA ASP A 831 15.77 11.76 -20.58
C ASP A 831 15.02 11.93 -21.92
N ASP A 832 15.59 12.65 -22.90
CA ASP A 832 15.10 12.75 -24.29
C ASP A 832 15.58 11.57 -25.18
N GLY A 833 16.25 10.57 -24.59
CA GLY A 833 16.70 9.34 -25.26
C GLY A 833 15.58 8.42 -25.73
N ASN A 834 15.93 7.40 -26.52
CA ASN A 834 14.98 6.35 -26.92
C ASN A 834 15.07 5.17 -25.94
N ASP A 835 14.00 4.35 -25.87
CA ASP A 835 14.08 3.04 -25.20
C ASP A 835 15.30 2.24 -25.73
N PRO A 836 16.02 1.46 -24.89
CA PRO A 836 17.21 0.73 -25.33
C PRO A 836 16.95 -0.19 -26.55
N VAL A 837 17.59 0.13 -27.68
CA VAL A 837 17.56 -0.71 -28.90
C VAL A 837 18.94 -1.31 -29.10
N CYS A 838 19.01 -2.64 -29.02
CA CYS A 838 20.26 -3.35 -28.85
C CYS A 838 20.59 -4.12 -30.14
N SER A 839 21.60 -3.67 -30.87
CA SER A 839 22.02 -4.26 -32.14
C SER A 839 23.44 -3.85 -32.53
N GLY A 840 24.24 -4.80 -33.04
CA GLY A 840 25.62 -4.55 -33.43
C GLY A 840 26.61 -4.83 -32.29
N ASN A 841 27.80 -4.24 -32.37
CA ASN A 841 28.83 -4.31 -31.33
C ASN A 841 29.70 -3.03 -31.42
N PRO A 842 29.67 -2.12 -30.42
CA PRO A 842 28.86 -2.18 -29.20
C PRO A 842 27.37 -2.28 -29.49
N SER A 843 26.65 -3.03 -28.66
CA SER A 843 25.25 -3.38 -28.94
C SER A 843 24.26 -2.28 -28.56
N LEU A 844 24.52 -1.58 -27.45
CA LEU A 844 23.76 -0.39 -27.06
C LEU A 844 24.60 0.86 -27.38
N THR A 845 24.08 1.72 -28.25
CA THR A 845 24.78 2.93 -28.72
C THR A 845 23.84 4.11 -28.90
N GLY A 846 24.39 5.33 -28.87
CA GLY A 846 23.63 6.57 -29.08
C GLY A 846 22.91 7.06 -27.83
N LEU A 847 21.79 7.78 -28.02
CA LEU A 847 21.01 8.42 -26.95
C LEU A 847 19.93 7.47 -26.40
N VAL A 848 20.02 7.14 -25.12
CA VAL A 848 19.22 6.09 -24.46
C VAL A 848 18.47 6.67 -23.25
N ALA A 849 17.17 6.40 -23.14
CA ALA A 849 16.39 6.80 -21.98
C ALA A 849 16.82 6.01 -20.72
N PRO A 850 17.08 6.67 -19.57
CA PRO A 850 17.39 5.98 -18.33
C PRO A 850 16.15 5.30 -17.72
N PHE A 851 16.36 4.30 -16.87
CA PHE A 851 15.26 3.60 -16.19
C PHE A 851 14.52 4.51 -15.17
N ASP A 852 15.29 5.26 -14.38
CA ASP A 852 14.82 6.37 -13.54
C ASP A 852 15.20 7.70 -14.21
N SER A 853 14.28 8.66 -14.27
CA SER A 853 14.51 9.96 -14.93
C SER A 853 15.60 10.80 -14.26
N LEU A 854 16.57 11.25 -15.05
CA LEU A 854 17.68 12.11 -14.64
C LEU A 854 17.20 13.52 -14.26
N SER A 855 16.09 14.00 -14.83
CA SER A 855 15.49 15.31 -14.49
C SER A 855 15.07 15.46 -13.03
N ALA A 856 15.03 14.37 -12.25
CA ALA A 856 14.88 14.41 -10.79
C ALA A 856 16.05 15.10 -10.07
N LEU A 857 17.22 15.19 -10.73
CA LEU A 857 18.43 15.88 -10.25
C LEU A 857 18.44 17.38 -10.60
N ASN A 858 17.57 17.84 -11.49
CA ASN A 858 17.61 19.20 -12.01
C ASN A 858 17.33 20.25 -10.91
N SER A 859 17.97 21.40 -11.04
CA SER A 859 18.03 22.49 -10.06
C SER A 859 18.73 22.15 -8.73
N LEU A 860 19.41 21.00 -8.60
CA LEU A 860 20.29 20.71 -7.46
C LEU A 860 21.74 21.17 -7.73
N PRO A 861 22.57 21.37 -6.70
CA PRO A 861 24.02 21.53 -6.84
C PRO A 861 24.66 20.28 -7.46
N ALA A 862 25.58 20.47 -8.41
CA ALA A 862 26.33 19.39 -9.05
C ALA A 862 27.63 19.03 -8.31
N ASP A 863 28.18 19.96 -7.51
CA ASP A 863 29.50 19.82 -6.89
C ASP A 863 29.58 18.66 -5.88
N GLY A 864 30.58 17.81 -6.09
CA GLY A 864 30.90 16.65 -5.26
C GLY A 864 31.34 15.43 -6.07
N GLU A 865 31.48 14.30 -5.38
CA GLU A 865 31.79 13.00 -5.97
C GLU A 865 30.50 12.33 -6.47
N TRP A 866 30.47 12.03 -7.76
CA TRP A 866 29.47 11.19 -8.42
C TRP A 866 30.10 9.82 -8.65
N VAL A 867 29.31 8.76 -8.52
CA VAL A 867 29.82 7.40 -8.66
C VAL A 867 28.93 6.62 -9.61
N LEU A 868 29.51 6.11 -10.70
CA LEU A 868 28.87 5.08 -11.51
C LEU A 868 29.12 3.74 -10.83
N ASN A 869 28.06 3.15 -10.28
CA ASN A 869 28.10 1.81 -9.70
C ASN A 869 27.49 0.81 -10.69
N ILE A 870 28.22 -0.27 -10.92
CA ILE A 870 27.79 -1.42 -11.72
C ILE A 870 27.66 -2.59 -10.76
N SER A 871 26.48 -3.20 -10.73
CA SER A 871 26.25 -4.49 -10.08
C SER A 871 26.04 -5.52 -11.16
N ASP A 872 26.82 -6.60 -11.13
CA ASP A 872 26.71 -7.76 -12.00
C ASP A 872 26.45 -9.00 -11.12
N PRO A 873 25.18 -9.41 -10.95
CA PRO A 873 24.82 -10.58 -10.15
C PRO A 873 25.33 -11.91 -10.74
N TRP A 874 25.70 -11.97 -12.02
CA TRP A 874 25.79 -13.19 -12.81
C TRP A 874 27.24 -13.69 -12.99
N ASN A 875 27.42 -14.86 -13.62
CA ASN A 875 28.74 -15.49 -13.73
C ASN A 875 29.01 -16.06 -15.11
N GLY A 876 30.30 -16.14 -15.46
CA GLY A 876 30.79 -16.75 -16.70
C GLY A 876 31.37 -15.73 -17.70
N ASP A 877 30.91 -14.50 -17.63
CA ASP A 877 31.36 -13.34 -18.39
C ASP A 877 31.66 -12.18 -17.43
N GLY A 878 32.30 -11.15 -17.96
CA GLY A 878 32.76 -9.99 -17.20
C GLY A 878 33.24 -8.91 -18.14
N GLY A 879 33.82 -7.86 -17.58
CA GLY A 879 34.05 -6.64 -18.33
C GLY A 879 34.89 -5.58 -17.64
N THR A 880 34.87 -4.39 -18.23
CA THR A 880 35.45 -3.19 -17.63
C THR A 880 34.75 -1.95 -18.13
N VAL A 881 34.59 -0.96 -17.26
CA VAL A 881 34.20 0.39 -17.64
C VAL A 881 35.40 1.03 -18.34
N ASN A 882 35.30 1.25 -19.65
CA ASN A 882 36.33 1.92 -20.46
C ASN A 882 36.23 3.44 -20.34
N ASN A 883 35.01 3.96 -20.22
CA ASN A 883 34.74 5.38 -20.04
C ASN A 883 33.52 5.61 -19.15
N PHE A 884 33.61 6.61 -18.29
CA PHE A 884 32.49 7.23 -17.58
C PHE A 884 32.72 8.74 -17.62
N SER A 885 31.79 9.48 -18.22
CA SER A 885 31.78 10.93 -18.19
C SER A 885 30.38 11.49 -18.01
N ILE A 886 30.30 12.68 -17.42
CA ILE A 886 29.06 13.43 -17.21
C ILE A 886 29.16 14.72 -18.02
N ASP A 887 28.27 14.86 -19.00
CA ASP A 887 28.04 16.13 -19.68
C ASP A 887 26.99 16.89 -18.88
N LEU A 888 27.38 18.06 -18.36
CA LEU A 888 26.57 18.87 -17.46
C LEU A 888 26.16 20.17 -18.16
N CYS A 889 24.86 20.30 -18.42
CA CYS A 889 24.30 21.58 -18.78
C CYS A 889 24.05 22.39 -17.51
N ARG A 890 24.91 23.36 -17.21
CA ARG A 890 24.74 24.22 -16.02
C ARG A 890 23.60 25.21 -16.21
N VAL A 891 22.84 25.49 -15.16
CA VAL A 891 21.98 26.68 -15.10
C VAL A 891 22.79 27.88 -14.64
N SER A 892 22.72 28.97 -15.40
CA SER A 892 23.11 30.30 -14.93
C SER A 892 21.85 31.17 -14.75
N PRO A 893 21.73 31.97 -13.67
CA PRO A 893 20.70 32.99 -13.59
C PRO A 893 20.77 33.91 -14.81
N ALA A 894 19.63 34.21 -15.43
CA ALA A 894 19.59 35.12 -16.56
C ALA A 894 20.08 36.52 -16.12
N LEU A 895 21.11 37.04 -16.78
CA LEU A 895 21.65 38.39 -16.54
C LEU A 895 20.66 39.50 -16.91
N SER A 896 19.62 39.17 -17.68
CA SER A 896 18.44 40.01 -17.88
C SER A 896 17.46 39.81 -16.73
N THR A 897 17.15 40.90 -16.00
CA THR A 897 15.84 41.01 -15.35
C THR A 897 14.76 40.79 -16.42
N PRO A 898 13.77 39.90 -16.22
CA PRO A 898 12.61 39.83 -17.11
C PRO A 898 11.99 41.24 -17.19
N GLU A 899 11.82 41.80 -18.39
CA GLU A 899 11.23 43.14 -18.55
C GLU A 899 9.73 43.10 -18.21
N VAL A 900 9.40 43.12 -16.92
CA VAL A 900 8.14 43.72 -16.47
C VAL A 900 8.27 45.21 -16.72
N SER A 901 7.90 45.65 -17.92
CA SER A 901 8.24 46.99 -18.39
C SER A 901 7.59 48.05 -17.49
N LEU A 902 8.42 48.78 -16.73
CA LEU A 902 8.03 50.06 -16.12
C LEU A 902 7.73 51.15 -17.17
N ALA A 903 7.84 50.83 -18.47
CA ALA A 903 7.48 51.67 -19.61
C ALA A 903 6.00 52.11 -19.62
N GLN A 904 5.12 51.47 -18.84
CA GLN A 904 3.73 51.89 -18.65
C GLN A 904 3.51 52.86 -17.49
N VAL A 905 4.53 53.15 -16.66
CA VAL A 905 4.42 54.13 -15.56
C VAL A 905 4.21 55.54 -16.13
N ARG A 906 3.14 56.22 -15.71
CA ARG A 906 2.80 57.58 -16.18
C ARG A 906 2.81 58.58 -15.03
N VAL A 907 3.59 59.64 -15.19
CA VAL A 907 3.62 60.77 -14.25
C VAL A 907 2.88 61.97 -14.84
N PHE A 908 1.81 62.43 -14.18
CA PHE A 908 0.93 63.50 -14.70
C PHE A 908 0.18 64.30 -13.61
N PRO A 909 -0.22 65.56 -13.86
CA PRO A 909 0.14 66.37 -15.02
C PRO A 909 1.63 66.81 -14.99
N ASN A 910 2.15 67.18 -16.16
CA ASN A 910 3.52 67.64 -16.31
C ASN A 910 3.57 68.65 -17.48
N PRO A 911 3.67 69.98 -17.23
CA PRO A 911 3.90 70.60 -15.92
C PRO A 911 2.75 70.47 -14.91
N THR A 912 3.04 70.67 -13.62
CA THR A 912 2.06 70.74 -12.52
C THR A 912 2.30 71.96 -11.63
N ASN A 913 1.29 72.37 -10.86
CA ASN A 913 1.40 73.41 -9.83
C ASN A 913 0.97 72.94 -8.42
N ASP A 914 0.38 71.75 -8.27
CA ASP A 914 -0.19 71.27 -7.01
C ASP A 914 0.16 69.83 -6.65
N LEU A 915 -0.19 68.88 -7.51
CA LEU A 915 -0.11 67.44 -7.28
C LEU A 915 0.56 66.75 -8.47
N ILE A 916 1.39 65.75 -8.16
CA ILE A 916 1.91 64.78 -9.12
C ILE A 916 1.18 63.47 -8.87
N ASN A 917 0.50 62.94 -9.88
CA ASN A 917 0.01 61.56 -9.89
C ASN A 917 1.03 60.68 -10.59
N VAL A 918 1.26 59.49 -10.04
CA VAL A 918 2.15 58.47 -10.59
C VAL A 918 1.33 57.19 -10.70
N LEU A 919 0.92 56.84 -11.92
CA LEU A 919 0.21 55.61 -12.22
C LEU A 919 1.23 54.48 -12.41
N ILE A 920 1.09 53.41 -11.63
CA ILE A 920 1.96 52.24 -11.54
C ILE A 920 1.11 51.01 -11.83
N PRO A 921 1.01 50.53 -13.08
CA PRO A 921 0.22 49.35 -13.40
C PRO A 921 0.75 48.11 -12.67
N ASN A 922 -0.16 47.21 -12.24
CA ASN A 922 0.18 45.93 -11.60
C ASN A 922 0.98 46.06 -10.28
N SER A 923 0.65 47.05 -9.44
CA SER A 923 1.36 47.36 -8.19
C SER A 923 1.11 46.36 -7.04
N VAL A 924 1.37 45.07 -7.23
CA VAL A 924 1.26 44.06 -6.15
C VAL A 924 2.43 44.15 -5.15
N GLU A 925 3.49 44.91 -5.48
CA GLU A 925 4.72 45.03 -4.70
C GLU A 925 4.91 46.43 -4.10
N ARG A 926 5.56 46.47 -2.94
CA ARG A 926 5.96 47.68 -2.21
C ARG A 926 6.80 48.60 -3.10
N THR A 927 6.24 49.75 -3.46
CA THR A 927 6.87 50.70 -4.39
C THR A 927 7.15 52.04 -3.71
N GLN A 928 8.38 52.53 -3.83
CA GLN A 928 8.80 53.86 -3.36
C GLN A 928 8.83 54.85 -4.52
N VAL A 929 8.19 56.00 -4.32
CA VAL A 929 8.18 57.13 -5.25
C VAL A 929 8.86 58.30 -4.57
N ARG A 930 10.06 58.67 -5.03
CA ARG A 930 10.89 59.75 -4.51
C ARG A 930 10.95 60.91 -5.52
N LEU A 931 11.05 62.13 -5.03
CA LEU A 931 11.15 63.36 -5.82
C LEU A 931 12.46 64.06 -5.48
N TYR A 932 13.26 64.39 -6.49
CA TYR A 932 14.57 65.02 -6.35
C TYR A 932 14.64 66.36 -7.09
N ASP A 933 15.41 67.30 -6.55
CA ASP A 933 15.81 68.51 -7.27
C ASP A 933 17.00 68.26 -8.23
N LEU A 934 17.37 69.26 -9.03
CA LEU A 934 18.52 69.18 -9.95
C LEU A 934 19.89 69.10 -9.26
N GLN A 935 19.97 69.32 -7.94
CA GLN A 935 21.19 69.06 -7.16
C GLN A 935 21.22 67.62 -6.59
N GLY A 936 20.22 66.79 -6.90
CA GLY A 936 20.12 65.42 -6.42
C GLY A 936 19.65 65.30 -4.97
N ARG A 937 19.12 66.37 -4.37
CA ARG A 937 18.55 66.33 -3.02
C ARG A 937 17.12 65.81 -3.08
N GLU A 938 16.78 64.88 -2.19
CA GLU A 938 15.40 64.42 -2.05
C GLU A 938 14.55 65.54 -1.44
N VAL A 939 13.46 65.90 -2.11
CA VAL A 939 12.53 66.97 -1.74
C VAL A 939 11.10 66.45 -1.50
N GLY A 940 10.90 65.13 -1.57
CA GLY A 940 9.66 64.46 -1.22
C GLY A 940 9.75 62.96 -1.46
N GLN A 941 9.00 62.17 -0.69
CA GLN A 941 8.88 60.74 -0.89
C GLN A 941 7.49 60.24 -0.51
N LYS A 942 7.08 59.11 -1.10
CA LYS A 942 5.87 58.37 -0.77
C LYS A 942 6.06 56.90 -1.07
N GLU A 943 5.64 56.05 -0.14
CA GLU A 943 5.54 54.61 -0.35
C GLU A 943 4.08 54.23 -0.67
N THR A 944 3.87 53.22 -1.50
CA THR A 944 2.53 52.74 -1.88
C THR A 944 2.54 51.26 -2.29
N HIS A 945 1.36 50.66 -2.23
CA HIS A 945 1.00 49.38 -2.85
C HIS A 945 -0.22 49.55 -3.79
N ASP A 946 -0.62 50.79 -4.06
CA ASP A 946 -1.78 51.16 -4.88
C ASP A 946 -1.30 51.54 -6.28
N GLU A 947 -2.14 51.30 -7.29
CA GLU A 947 -1.80 51.65 -8.69
C GLU A 947 -1.61 53.16 -8.91
N LEU A 948 -1.99 54.01 -7.96
CA LEU A 948 -1.95 55.47 -8.08
C LEU A 948 -1.32 56.14 -6.85
N ALA A 949 -0.02 56.43 -6.92
CA ALA A 949 0.63 57.32 -5.97
C ALA A 949 0.29 58.80 -6.27
N ARG A 950 0.17 59.61 -5.21
CA ARG A 950 -0.04 61.07 -5.28
C ARG A 950 0.92 61.79 -4.34
N LEU A 951 1.68 62.76 -4.88
CA LEU A 951 2.64 63.62 -4.18
C LEU A 951 2.21 65.09 -4.26
N ASN A 952 2.18 65.80 -3.12
CA ASN A 952 1.92 67.24 -3.07
C ASN A 952 3.23 68.02 -3.24
N VAL A 953 3.24 68.97 -4.17
CA VAL A 953 4.42 69.78 -4.51
C VAL A 953 4.20 71.29 -4.36
N GLN A 954 3.08 71.73 -3.75
CA GLN A 954 2.75 73.15 -3.52
C GLN A 954 3.77 73.92 -2.65
N HIS A 955 4.64 73.21 -1.95
CA HIS A 955 5.69 73.78 -1.10
C HIS A 955 7.04 73.93 -1.84
N LEU A 956 7.18 73.40 -3.05
CA LEU A 956 8.41 73.40 -3.84
C LEU A 956 8.49 74.57 -4.82
N SER A 957 9.69 75.09 -5.06
CA SER A 957 9.91 76.23 -5.96
C SER A 957 9.64 75.86 -7.42
N GLU A 958 9.30 76.84 -8.26
CA GLU A 958 9.21 76.64 -9.72
C GLU A 958 10.56 76.11 -10.27
N GLY A 959 10.51 75.09 -11.12
CA GLY A 959 11.71 74.43 -11.61
C GLY A 959 11.48 73.02 -12.15
N VAL A 960 12.59 72.37 -12.50
CA VAL A 960 12.60 70.98 -12.99
C VAL A 960 13.02 70.05 -11.85
N TYR A 961 12.32 68.92 -11.73
CA TYR A 961 12.53 67.89 -10.71
C TYR A 961 12.55 66.51 -11.38
N LEU A 962 13.05 65.51 -10.67
CA LEU A 962 13.07 64.11 -11.09
C LEU A 962 12.23 63.26 -10.14
N VAL A 963 11.18 62.63 -10.65
CA VAL A 963 10.43 61.59 -9.93
C VAL A 963 11.12 60.26 -10.22
N ARG A 964 11.63 59.59 -9.19
CA ARG A 964 12.25 58.28 -9.23
C ARG A 964 11.29 57.27 -8.58
N ILE A 965 10.89 56.25 -9.33
CA ILE A 965 10.03 55.16 -8.87
C ILE A 965 10.91 53.91 -8.74
N GLU A 966 10.86 53.26 -7.57
CA GLU A 966 11.70 52.11 -7.21
C GLU A 966 10.85 51.00 -6.59
N ASN A 967 11.01 49.77 -7.06
CA ASN A 967 10.48 48.55 -6.44
C ASN A 967 11.44 47.38 -6.70
N SER A 968 11.06 46.17 -6.28
CA SER A 968 11.85 44.94 -6.50
C SER A 968 12.07 44.59 -7.98
N LEU A 969 11.32 45.20 -8.90
CA LEU A 969 11.41 44.99 -10.35
C LEU A 969 12.36 45.99 -11.03
N GLY A 970 12.73 47.10 -10.37
CA GLY A 970 13.72 48.04 -10.90
C GLY A 970 13.53 49.50 -10.47
N THR A 971 14.16 50.40 -11.22
CA THR A 971 14.16 51.86 -11.00
C THR A 971 13.88 52.58 -12.31
N ILE A 972 12.89 53.48 -12.32
CA ILE A 972 12.64 54.41 -13.44
C ILE A 972 12.65 55.85 -12.93
N SER A 973 13.19 56.79 -13.72
CA SER A 973 13.18 58.22 -13.40
C SER A 973 12.50 59.02 -14.51
N GLN A 974 11.53 59.87 -14.16
CA GLN A 974 10.83 60.77 -15.09
C GLN A 974 11.01 62.23 -14.67
N ARG A 975 11.28 63.10 -15.66
CA ARG A 975 11.42 64.55 -15.45
C ARG A 975 10.05 65.20 -15.29
N VAL A 976 9.81 65.89 -14.18
CA VAL A 976 8.62 66.70 -13.94
C VAL A 976 8.98 68.18 -13.87
N VAL A 977 8.13 69.04 -14.44
CA VAL A 977 8.25 70.50 -14.33
C VAL A 977 7.20 71.01 -13.36
N ILE A 978 7.63 71.68 -12.29
CA ILE A 978 6.73 72.48 -11.46
C ILE A 978 6.71 73.89 -12.04
N LYS A 979 5.52 74.37 -12.41
CA LYS A 979 5.28 75.70 -12.95
C LYS A 979 4.08 76.32 -12.24
N ARG A 980 4.27 77.50 -11.64
CA ARG A 980 3.22 78.19 -10.86
C ARG A 980 2.43 79.20 -11.70
#